data_AF-A0A127ZDI6-F1
#
_entry.id   AF-A0A127ZDI6-F1
#
_cell.length_a   1.000
_cell.length_b   1.000
_cell.length_c   1.000
_cell.angle_alpha   90.00
_cell.angle_beta   90.00
_cell.angle_gamma   90.00
#
_symmetry.space_group_name_H-M   'P 1'
#
loop_
_entity.id
_entity.type
_entity.pdbx_description
1 polymer ?
#
loop_
_entity_poly.entity_id
_entity_poly.type
_entity_poly.pdbx_seq_one_letter_code
_entity_poly.pdbx_strand_id
1 'polypeptide(L)'
;MAAASSSRRLVVQQSRGAFRSLSTVAPRAISTQPLHSTVASIRPTVRGGTVHAARSASSSSKPNDKDGWSRHRSQYNYDPFTLHPEAKHYTYPLVTADELASPTCSKVGSRGPGGRPREVRMLARDFIHDSLYNPEYGYFTKQAVLLPDPAPASTAGGGASGAKEEGEGFKEVAGQLYTEEMGLLRPANPGFDFNAIKNESEFMRLVEERYQLFEEQISILVADHQNTQNAHQTQQQFANDLQRERSERLAKRTPPTTTTTTPPAAAAEYSAAGLEAAQRRGRAMRAREGVQETDVQSMAAKQVWHTPTQIFQPYYAHAIARYLVAEYKLHNYPYDDLVVYELGAGSGALAKGILDYLEECEPEVYTRTRYRIVEISPRLAKEQRRKLARHDRKVQVINQDILNWNNGVVQEPCFIIALEVFDNLAHDVIRFTTQDLHPYQAHISIDETGDMHELYTPLIDPLITQYLSIIHPSSLHPLSSTPLRFLPSHIRSFVAKHLPFCPNLTPPLFVPTNALRLMQKLKSHFPQHRLVMSDFDSLPQAVEGVNGPVVQTRYRGAMIPVSTYMVLQGYFDIFFPTNFDHLRTCYKAVLSSSPPPPPPPPPVGGGGGGGGGGGGGDFFSSTFPQAATGGVGRERNVKVYSHAEFLKRYAQTEKLQLKDGTNPMLSWFANASWFLS
;
A
#
# COMPACT_ATOMS: atom_id res chain seq x y z
N MET A 1 40.74 10.12 -40.97
CA MET A 1 40.58 11.06 -39.83
C MET A 1 39.61 10.45 -38.85
N ALA A 2 39.97 10.48 -37.57
CA ALA A 2 39.38 9.73 -36.46
C ALA A 2 38.26 10.48 -35.74
N ALA A 3 37.35 9.73 -35.09
CA ALA A 3 36.76 9.95 -33.76
C ALA A 3 35.67 8.86 -33.53
N ALA A 4 35.98 7.72 -32.91
CA ALA A 4 36.02 7.47 -31.46
C ALA A 4 34.62 7.51 -30.78
N SER A 5 33.94 6.35 -30.74
CA SER A 5 32.81 6.08 -29.83
C SER A 5 33.31 5.13 -28.73
N SER A 6 33.39 5.61 -27.50
CA SER A 6 33.85 4.84 -26.34
C SER A 6 32.65 4.21 -25.64
N SER A 7 32.48 2.90 -25.82
CA SER A 7 31.61 2.07 -24.99
C SER A 7 32.35 1.69 -23.71
N ARG A 8 31.88 2.17 -22.56
CA ARG A 8 32.33 1.66 -21.25
C ARG A 8 31.46 0.46 -20.84
N ARG A 9 31.99 -0.74 -21.10
CA ARG A 9 31.59 -1.99 -20.45
C ARG A 9 32.04 -1.96 -18.99
N LEU A 10 31.13 -2.16 -18.05
CA LEU A 10 31.44 -2.49 -16.66
C LEU A 10 31.50 -4.02 -16.55
N VAL A 11 32.72 -4.52 -16.40
CA VAL A 11 33.06 -5.93 -16.13
C VAL A 11 32.92 -6.14 -14.62
N VAL A 12 31.96 -6.96 -14.21
CA VAL A 12 31.85 -7.44 -12.82
C VAL A 12 32.86 -8.58 -12.65
N GLN A 13 34.00 -8.25 -12.04
CA GLN A 13 35.05 -9.21 -11.70
C GLN A 13 34.69 -9.84 -10.34
N GLN A 14 34.29 -11.11 -10.37
CA GLN A 14 34.11 -11.94 -9.18
C GLN A 14 35.47 -12.17 -8.49
N SER A 15 35.66 -11.64 -7.29
CA SER A 15 36.75 -12.04 -6.40
C SER A 15 36.25 -13.11 -5.43
N ARG A 16 36.67 -14.35 -5.69
CA ARG A 16 36.59 -15.48 -4.74
C ARG A 16 37.61 -15.25 -3.63
N GLY A 17 37.14 -14.95 -2.42
CA GLY A 17 37.93 -15.00 -1.19
C GLY A 17 37.63 -16.27 -0.42
N ALA A 18 38.49 -17.28 -0.57
CA ALA A 18 38.49 -18.48 0.25
C ALA A 18 39.16 -18.19 1.60
N PHE A 19 38.49 -18.46 2.72
CA PHE A 19 39.15 -18.64 4.00
C PHE A 19 38.77 -20.00 4.61
N ARG A 20 39.80 -20.84 4.71
CA ARG A 20 39.78 -22.17 5.32
C ARG A 20 39.69 -22.05 6.84
N SER A 21 38.91 -22.96 7.42
CA SER A 21 38.94 -23.35 8.83
C SER A 21 40.26 -24.00 9.23
N LEU A 22 40.78 -23.70 10.42
CA LEU A 22 41.59 -24.63 11.22
C LEU A 22 41.32 -24.43 12.72
N SER A 23 40.59 -25.41 13.26
CA SER A 23 40.61 -26.08 14.57
C SER A 23 41.32 -25.53 15.82
N THR A 24 40.59 -25.66 16.94
CA THR A 24 40.95 -26.17 18.28
C THR A 24 42.02 -25.46 19.13
N VAL A 25 41.61 -24.93 20.30
CA VAL A 25 42.14 -25.28 21.65
C VAL A 25 41.09 -24.93 22.73
N ALA A 26 40.68 -25.93 23.51
CA ALA A 26 40.28 -25.85 24.93
C ALA A 26 41.33 -26.68 25.71
N PRO A 27 41.52 -26.62 27.05
CA PRO A 27 40.52 -26.28 28.09
C PRO A 27 41.08 -25.48 29.30
N ARG A 28 40.21 -25.07 30.24
CA ARG A 28 40.31 -25.43 31.68
C ARG A 28 39.20 -24.80 32.52
N ALA A 29 38.56 -25.66 33.30
CA ALA A 29 37.64 -25.36 34.38
C ALA A 29 38.39 -24.90 35.62
N ILE A 30 37.85 -23.91 36.35
CA ILE A 30 38.04 -23.78 37.80
C ILE A 30 36.69 -23.46 38.43
N SER A 31 36.28 -24.38 39.28
CA SER A 31 35.20 -24.30 40.27
C SER A 31 35.61 -23.39 41.42
N THR A 32 34.72 -22.52 41.91
CA THR A 32 34.51 -22.29 43.35
C THR A 32 33.15 -21.64 43.60
N GLN A 33 32.47 -22.17 44.59
CA GLN A 33 31.13 -21.86 45.13
C GLN A 33 31.30 -20.91 46.36
N PRO A 34 30.24 -20.46 47.06
CA PRO A 34 29.94 -19.04 47.31
C PRO A 34 30.21 -18.60 48.75
N LEU A 35 30.12 -17.29 49.01
CA LEU A 35 30.01 -16.75 50.37
C LEU A 35 28.68 -16.01 50.57
N HIS A 36 27.90 -16.57 51.49
CA HIS A 36 26.79 -15.93 52.18
C HIS A 36 27.25 -14.66 52.91
N SER A 37 26.44 -13.61 52.86
CA SER A 37 26.21 -12.77 54.04
C SER A 37 24.78 -12.23 54.04
N THR A 38 24.13 -12.48 55.17
CA THR A 38 22.79 -12.08 55.60
C THR A 38 22.78 -10.68 56.23
N VAL A 39 21.56 -10.19 56.51
CA VAL A 39 21.18 -9.07 57.43
C VAL A 39 21.05 -7.72 56.69
N ALA A 40 19.97 -6.92 56.76
CA ALA A 40 18.75 -6.90 57.56
C ALA A 40 17.62 -6.15 56.83
N SER A 41 16.40 -6.54 57.17
CA SER A 41 15.14 -5.85 56.94
C SER A 41 15.04 -4.55 57.75
N ILE A 42 14.65 -3.44 57.13
CA ILE A 42 13.91 -2.35 57.80
C ILE A 42 12.81 -1.84 56.85
N ARG A 43 11.55 -2.15 57.19
CA ARG A 43 10.37 -1.38 56.80
C ARG A 43 10.30 -0.12 57.68
N PRO A 44 9.64 0.94 57.20
CA PRO A 44 8.52 1.41 58.00
C PRO A 44 7.24 1.63 57.20
N THR A 45 6.16 1.49 57.95
CA THR A 45 4.74 1.51 57.62
C THR A 45 4.17 2.93 57.52
N VAL A 46 3.32 3.12 56.50
CA VAL A 46 1.99 3.76 56.49
C VAL A 46 1.71 4.96 57.41
N ARG A 47 1.30 6.08 56.79
CA ARG A 47 0.15 6.87 57.27
C ARG A 47 -0.52 7.63 56.12
N GLY A 48 -1.83 7.44 55.99
CA GLY A 48 -2.67 8.07 54.98
C GLY A 48 -3.06 9.51 55.32
N GLY A 49 -3.59 10.19 54.30
CA GLY A 49 -4.22 11.50 54.39
C GLY A 49 -4.70 11.93 53.02
N THR A 50 -5.97 11.70 52.73
CA THR A 50 -6.71 12.34 51.64
C THR A 50 -7.07 13.79 51.99
N VAL A 51 -7.32 14.57 50.94
CA VAL A 51 -8.29 15.69 50.79
C VAL A 51 -7.69 17.01 50.23
N HIS A 52 -8.18 17.33 49.02
CA HIS A 52 -8.33 18.59 48.28
C HIS A 52 -7.55 19.87 48.67
N ALA A 53 -6.97 20.54 47.68
CA ALA A 53 -7.55 21.76 47.07
C ALA A 53 -6.56 22.47 46.13
N ALA A 54 -7.08 22.93 44.99
CA ALA A 54 -6.40 23.81 44.05
C ALA A 54 -5.99 25.13 44.69
N ARG A 55 -4.74 25.57 44.46
CA ARG A 55 -4.37 26.99 44.46
C ARG A 55 -3.31 27.26 43.40
N SER A 56 -3.74 28.02 42.40
CA SER A 56 -2.90 28.79 41.50
C SER A 56 -2.03 29.76 42.32
N ALA A 57 -0.71 29.67 42.15
CA ALA A 57 0.20 30.70 42.61
C ALA A 57 1.24 30.96 41.51
N SER A 58 1.06 32.10 40.85
CA SER A 58 2.04 32.72 39.96
C SER A 58 3.28 33.11 40.76
N SER A 59 4.38 32.41 40.57
CA SER A 59 5.71 32.90 40.94
C SER A 59 6.61 32.91 39.72
N SER A 60 6.85 34.11 39.21
CA SER A 60 7.83 34.42 38.17
C SER A 60 9.25 34.11 38.68
N SER A 61 9.72 32.88 38.51
CA SER A 61 11.13 32.55 38.59
C SER A 61 11.75 32.69 37.21
N LYS A 62 12.71 33.62 37.08
CA LYS A 62 13.56 33.77 35.88
C LYS A 62 14.11 32.39 35.47
N PRO A 63 14.01 31.98 34.20
CA PRO A 63 14.54 30.68 33.80
C PRO A 63 16.06 30.75 33.88
N ASN A 64 16.64 29.75 34.55
CA ASN A 64 18.07 29.56 34.68
C ASN A 64 18.65 29.29 33.29
N ASP A 65 19.56 30.14 32.81
CA ASP A 65 20.15 30.10 31.45
C ASP A 65 21.05 28.88 31.17
N LYS A 66 21.06 27.88 32.06
CA LYS A 66 21.88 26.67 31.93
C LYS A 66 21.25 25.59 31.04
N ASP A 67 20.02 25.78 30.57
CA ASP A 67 19.30 24.83 29.70
C ASP A 67 19.33 25.20 28.21
N GLY A 68 20.19 26.13 27.78
CA GLY A 68 20.31 26.50 26.36
C GLY A 68 20.68 25.32 25.45
N TRP A 69 21.58 24.44 25.93
CA TRP A 69 21.99 23.23 25.21
C TRP A 69 20.90 22.15 25.19
N SER A 70 20.10 22.05 26.25
CA SER A 70 18.98 21.10 26.34
C SER A 70 17.76 21.56 25.52
N ARG A 71 17.52 22.87 25.40
CA ARG A 71 16.50 23.46 24.51
C ARG A 71 16.81 23.20 23.03
N HIS A 72 18.08 23.29 22.64
CA HIS A 72 18.52 23.00 21.26
C HIS A 72 18.28 21.54 20.83
N ARG A 73 18.11 20.61 21.77
CA ARG A 73 17.77 19.20 21.48
C ARG A 73 16.31 18.83 21.69
N SER A 74 15.48 19.75 22.19
CA SER A 74 14.05 19.51 22.38
C SER A 74 13.24 19.53 21.06
N GLN A 75 13.88 19.89 19.96
CA GLN A 75 13.30 19.84 18.62
C GLN A 75 13.99 18.75 17.81
N TYR A 76 13.20 17.72 17.52
CA TYR A 76 13.59 16.46 16.90
C TYR A 76 14.26 16.68 15.56
N ASN A 77 15.54 16.33 15.48
CA ASN A 77 16.25 16.29 14.21
C ASN A 77 17.21 15.10 14.16
N TYR A 78 17.19 14.40 13.03
CA TYR A 78 18.13 13.33 12.70
C TYR A 78 19.41 13.90 12.08
N ASP A 79 19.31 15.07 11.44
CA ASP A 79 20.41 15.76 10.81
C ASP A 79 20.53 17.18 11.41
N PRO A 80 21.66 17.55 12.05
CA PRO A 80 21.86 18.88 12.63
C PRO A 80 21.80 20.02 11.59
N PHE A 81 21.78 19.72 10.29
CA PHE A 81 21.70 20.69 9.19
C PHE A 81 20.32 20.80 8.55
N THR A 82 19.35 19.95 8.93
CA THR A 82 17.99 20.04 8.40
C THR A 82 17.25 21.19 9.08
N LEU A 83 16.75 22.15 8.29
CA LEU A 83 16.00 23.29 8.80
C LEU A 83 14.73 22.83 9.51
N HIS A 84 14.48 23.37 10.71
CA HIS A 84 13.25 23.07 11.44
C HIS A 84 12.02 23.50 10.62
N PRO A 85 10.99 22.65 10.51
CA PRO A 85 9.71 23.08 9.98
C PRO A 85 9.21 24.28 10.78
N GLU A 86 8.75 25.31 10.10
CA GLU A 86 8.19 26.50 10.73
C GLU A 86 7.04 26.13 11.69
N ALA A 87 6.81 26.94 12.73
CA ALA A 87 5.76 26.66 13.71
C ALA A 87 4.36 26.50 13.09
N LYS A 88 4.11 27.13 11.92
CA LYS A 88 2.85 27.03 11.17
C LYS A 88 2.50 25.59 10.78
N HIS A 89 3.49 24.73 10.52
CA HIS A 89 3.27 23.33 10.13
C HIS A 89 2.55 22.51 11.22
N TYR A 90 2.79 22.84 12.49
CA TYR A 90 2.11 22.20 13.62
C TYR A 90 0.69 22.73 13.84
N THR A 91 0.37 23.90 13.31
CA THR A 91 -0.95 24.55 13.45
C THR A 91 -1.95 24.16 12.37
N TYR A 92 -1.50 23.57 11.27
CA TYR A 92 -2.39 23.13 10.19
C TYR A 92 -3.42 22.09 10.66
N PRO A 93 -4.62 22.08 10.05
CA PRO A 93 -5.67 21.11 10.35
C PRO A 93 -5.20 19.67 10.08
N LEU A 94 -5.51 18.78 11.02
CA LEU A 94 -5.31 17.34 10.85
C LEU A 94 -6.46 16.77 10.02
N VAL A 95 -6.12 16.12 8.91
CA VAL A 95 -7.07 15.49 7.96
C VAL A 95 -6.69 14.02 7.74
N THR A 96 -7.68 13.21 7.36
CA THR A 96 -7.49 11.79 7.00
C THR A 96 -7.63 11.58 5.49
N ALA A 97 -7.18 10.43 4.99
CA ALA A 97 -7.33 10.11 3.56
C ALA A 97 -8.82 10.02 3.14
N ASP A 98 -9.68 9.46 4.01
CA ASP A 98 -11.12 9.36 3.76
C ASP A 98 -11.78 10.75 3.68
N GLU A 99 -11.34 11.68 4.52
CA GLU A 99 -11.81 13.07 4.48
C GLU A 99 -11.38 13.75 3.18
N LEU A 100 -10.15 13.54 2.71
CA LEU A 100 -9.63 14.12 1.47
C LEU A 100 -10.27 13.53 0.20
N ALA A 101 -10.65 12.26 0.24
CA ALA A 101 -11.40 11.61 -0.85
C ALA A 101 -12.82 12.18 -0.99
N SER A 102 -13.37 12.80 0.06
CA SER A 102 -14.68 13.43 0.00
C SER A 102 -14.62 14.80 -0.69
N PRO A 103 -15.46 15.06 -1.72
CA PRO A 103 -15.50 16.36 -2.39
C PRO A 103 -16.00 17.49 -1.47
N THR A 104 -16.64 17.15 -0.35
CA THR A 104 -17.20 18.10 0.62
C THR A 104 -16.27 18.44 1.78
N CYS A 105 -14.99 18.06 1.73
CA CYS A 105 -14.06 18.31 2.84
C CYS A 105 -13.83 19.81 3.07
N SER A 106 -14.42 20.35 4.13
CA SER A 106 -14.31 21.76 4.54
C SER A 106 -13.06 22.08 5.35
N LYS A 107 -12.28 21.07 5.74
CA LYS A 107 -11.05 21.23 6.53
C LYS A 107 -9.85 21.68 5.68
N VAL A 108 -9.94 21.58 4.36
CA VAL A 108 -8.88 21.96 3.44
C VAL A 108 -9.03 23.44 3.11
N GLY A 109 -8.11 24.28 3.62
CA GLY A 109 -8.15 25.73 3.43
C GLY A 109 -7.89 26.17 1.98
N SER A 110 -7.05 25.42 1.26
CA SER A 110 -6.73 25.66 -0.15
C SER A 110 -6.40 24.35 -0.89
N ARG A 111 -6.75 24.28 -2.17
CA ARG A 111 -6.40 23.16 -3.06
C ARG A 111 -5.46 23.64 -4.16
N GLY A 112 -4.39 22.88 -4.38
CA GLY A 112 -3.43 23.10 -5.46
C GLY A 112 -3.90 22.51 -6.80
N PRO A 113 -3.01 22.53 -7.81
CA PRO A 113 -3.30 21.93 -9.12
C PRO A 113 -3.73 20.47 -9.04
N GLY A 114 -4.79 20.12 -9.75
CA GLY A 114 -5.36 18.77 -9.79
C GLY A 114 -6.06 18.33 -8.49
N GLY A 115 -6.57 19.27 -7.69
CA GLY A 115 -7.41 18.99 -6.52
C GLY A 115 -6.65 18.65 -5.23
N ARG A 116 -5.32 18.65 -5.26
CA ARG A 116 -4.46 18.22 -4.14
C ARG A 116 -4.53 19.17 -2.95
N PRO A 117 -4.51 18.65 -1.70
CA PRO A 117 -4.62 19.49 -0.52
C PRO A 117 -3.37 20.34 -0.28
N ARG A 118 -3.58 21.50 0.35
CA ARG A 118 -2.56 22.44 0.83
C ARG A 118 -2.88 22.86 2.25
N GLU A 119 -1.86 23.29 2.99
CA GLU A 119 -2.01 23.80 4.36
C GLU A 119 -2.70 22.79 5.30
N VAL A 120 -2.34 21.51 5.16
CA VAL A 120 -2.88 20.42 5.97
C VAL A 120 -1.76 19.62 6.62
N ARG A 121 -2.12 18.84 7.64
CA ARG A 121 -1.28 17.75 8.13
C ARG A 121 -2.08 16.46 8.22
N MET A 122 -1.41 15.33 8.08
CA MET A 122 -2.04 14.00 8.13
C MET A 122 -1.05 12.98 8.69
N LEU A 123 -1.54 11.83 9.15
CA LEU A 123 -0.63 10.74 9.53
C LEU A 123 0.11 10.21 8.30
N ALA A 124 1.27 9.59 8.49
CA ALA A 124 2.01 8.98 7.39
C ALA A 124 1.16 7.97 6.61
N ARG A 125 0.36 7.13 7.30
CA ARG A 125 -0.56 6.20 6.63
C ARG A 125 -1.59 6.90 5.75
N ASP A 126 -2.11 8.04 6.20
CA ASP A 126 -3.15 8.79 5.49
C ASP A 126 -2.55 9.45 4.25
N PHE A 127 -1.34 10.00 4.37
CA PHE A 127 -0.60 10.55 3.24
C PHE A 127 -0.33 9.50 2.15
N ILE A 128 0.16 8.32 2.54
CA ILE A 128 0.45 7.23 1.60
C ILE A 128 -0.85 6.73 0.97
N HIS A 129 -1.91 6.52 1.77
CA HIS A 129 -3.21 6.08 1.26
C HIS A 129 -3.82 7.10 0.28
N ASP A 130 -3.77 8.39 0.60
CA ASP A 130 -4.23 9.47 -0.29
C ASP A 130 -3.41 9.51 -1.59
N SER A 131 -2.09 9.32 -1.51
CA SER A 131 -1.20 9.26 -2.67
C SER A 131 -1.54 8.11 -3.63
N LEU A 132 -1.96 6.97 -3.08
CA LEU A 132 -2.23 5.76 -3.86
C LEU A 132 -3.67 5.66 -4.36
N TYR A 133 -4.65 6.01 -3.52
CA TYR A 133 -6.06 5.62 -3.73
C TYR A 133 -7.05 6.78 -3.82
N ASN A 134 -6.60 8.05 -3.75
CA ASN A 134 -7.51 9.17 -3.89
C ASN A 134 -8.27 9.10 -5.26
N PRO A 135 -9.60 9.27 -5.29
CA PRO A 135 -10.38 9.20 -6.53
C PRO A 135 -10.03 10.26 -7.57
N GLU A 136 -9.51 11.42 -7.16
CA GLU A 136 -9.21 12.54 -8.06
C GLU A 136 -7.79 12.47 -8.64
N TYR A 137 -6.83 12.05 -7.83
CA TYR A 137 -5.41 12.10 -8.21
C TYR A 137 -4.57 10.91 -7.75
N GLY A 138 -5.15 9.91 -7.08
CA GLY A 138 -4.43 8.74 -6.59
C GLY A 138 -3.73 7.97 -7.70
N TYR A 139 -2.63 7.32 -7.34
CA TYR A 139 -1.78 6.57 -8.25
C TYR A 139 -2.56 5.48 -9.00
N PHE A 140 -3.32 4.64 -8.30
CA PHE A 140 -4.12 3.58 -8.92
C PHE A 140 -5.34 4.11 -9.70
N THR A 141 -5.76 5.34 -9.41
CA THR A 141 -6.85 6.00 -10.14
C THR A 141 -6.38 6.54 -11.49
N LYS A 142 -5.18 7.14 -11.54
CA LYS A 142 -4.64 7.77 -12.77
C LYS A 142 -3.74 6.85 -13.60
N GLN A 143 -2.87 6.06 -12.97
CA GLN A 143 -1.71 5.44 -13.62
C GLN A 143 -1.81 3.92 -13.83
N ALA A 144 -2.78 3.22 -13.23
CA ALA A 144 -2.81 1.75 -13.28
C ALA A 144 -3.21 1.22 -14.68
N VAL A 145 -2.27 1.07 -15.61
CA VAL A 145 -2.49 0.35 -16.87
C VAL A 145 -2.00 -1.08 -16.71
N LEU A 146 -2.90 -2.05 -16.86
CA LEU A 146 -2.61 -3.47 -16.67
C LEU A 146 -2.23 -4.13 -17.99
N LEU A 147 -1.45 -5.21 -17.88
CA LEU A 147 -1.05 -6.03 -19.02
C LEU A 147 -2.23 -6.73 -19.70
N PRO A 148 -2.14 -6.95 -21.03
CA PRO A 148 -3.15 -7.69 -21.77
C PRO A 148 -3.10 -9.20 -21.47
N ASP A 149 -4.29 -9.81 -21.47
CA ASP A 149 -4.46 -11.26 -21.26
C ASP A 149 -4.32 -12.07 -22.55
N PRO A 150 -4.04 -13.38 -22.44
CA PRO A 150 -4.18 -14.32 -23.53
C PRO A 150 -5.60 -14.70 -23.92
N ALA A 151 -5.83 -14.69 -25.23
CA ALA A 151 -7.03 -15.25 -25.81
C ALA A 151 -7.05 -16.77 -25.59
N PRO A 152 -8.25 -17.38 -25.56
CA PRO A 152 -8.40 -18.81 -25.32
C PRO A 152 -7.70 -19.60 -26.43
N ALA A 153 -7.00 -20.66 -26.03
CA ALA A 153 -6.42 -21.62 -26.98
C ALA A 153 -7.56 -22.24 -27.80
N SER A 154 -7.67 -21.87 -29.07
CA SER A 154 -8.58 -22.54 -29.98
C SER A 154 -8.18 -24.01 -30.06
N THR A 155 -9.06 -24.90 -29.58
CA THR A 155 -8.97 -26.34 -29.80
C THR A 155 -8.81 -26.61 -31.29
N ALA A 156 -7.61 -27.05 -31.68
CA ALA A 156 -7.38 -27.63 -32.99
C ALA A 156 -8.22 -28.91 -33.11
N GLY A 157 -9.32 -28.87 -33.88
CA GLY A 157 -10.13 -30.05 -34.15
C GLY A 157 -11.47 -29.80 -34.84
N GLY A 158 -11.44 -29.58 -36.16
CA GLY A 158 -12.40 -30.12 -37.13
C GLY A 158 -13.87 -29.66 -37.13
N GLY A 159 -14.32 -29.14 -38.28
CA GLY A 159 -15.71 -29.28 -38.73
C GLY A 159 -16.42 -27.96 -39.06
N ALA A 160 -16.44 -27.62 -40.35
CA ALA A 160 -17.26 -26.53 -40.88
C ALA A 160 -18.76 -26.76 -40.65
N SER A 161 -19.45 -25.76 -40.07
CA SER A 161 -20.77 -25.31 -40.55
C SER A 161 -21.14 -24.00 -39.86
N GLY A 162 -21.69 -23.07 -40.64
CA GLY A 162 -21.88 -21.68 -40.26
C GLY A 162 -23.00 -21.46 -39.25
N ALA A 163 -22.69 -20.62 -38.26
CA ALA A 163 -23.64 -19.75 -37.61
C ALA A 163 -22.99 -18.36 -37.48
N LYS A 164 -23.69 -17.33 -37.95
CA LYS A 164 -23.31 -15.93 -37.73
C LYS A 164 -23.54 -15.63 -36.25
N GLU A 165 -22.50 -15.75 -35.44
CA GLU A 165 -22.43 -15.05 -34.15
C GLU A 165 -21.75 -13.71 -34.40
N GLU A 166 -22.36 -12.63 -33.89
CA GLU A 166 -21.76 -11.30 -33.81
C GLU A 166 -20.59 -11.34 -32.82
N GLY A 167 -19.48 -11.93 -33.28
CA GLY A 167 -18.28 -12.20 -32.50
C GLY A 167 -17.28 -11.06 -32.56
N GLU A 168 -16.65 -10.82 -31.41
CA GLU A 168 -15.50 -9.97 -31.13
C GLU A 168 -14.67 -9.57 -32.37
N GLY A 169 -14.51 -8.26 -32.58
CA GLY A 169 -13.83 -7.71 -33.75
C GLY A 169 -12.34 -8.06 -33.76
N PHE A 170 -11.97 -9.15 -34.44
CA PHE A 170 -10.59 -9.45 -34.78
C PHE A 170 -10.14 -8.57 -35.95
N LYS A 171 -9.05 -7.82 -35.79
CA LYS A 171 -8.44 -7.02 -36.85
C LYS A 171 -7.10 -7.65 -37.25
N GLU A 172 -6.95 -8.03 -38.51
CA GLU A 172 -5.70 -8.57 -39.03
C GLU A 172 -4.72 -7.43 -39.35
N VAL A 173 -3.53 -7.45 -38.74
CA VAL A 173 -2.45 -6.50 -39.02
C VAL A 173 -1.17 -7.30 -39.28
N ALA A 174 -0.58 -7.14 -40.46
CA ALA A 174 0.66 -7.83 -40.86
C ALA A 174 0.63 -9.37 -40.73
N GLY A 175 -0.52 -10.01 -40.98
CA GLY A 175 -0.69 -11.47 -40.93
C GLY A 175 -0.85 -12.07 -39.53
N GLN A 176 -1.03 -11.23 -38.50
CA GLN A 176 -1.41 -11.64 -37.15
C GLN A 176 -2.78 -11.08 -36.81
N LEU A 177 -3.61 -11.89 -36.15
CA LEU A 177 -4.93 -11.50 -35.67
C LEU A 177 -4.78 -10.67 -34.39
N TYR A 178 -5.50 -9.55 -34.31
CA TYR A 178 -5.53 -8.71 -33.12
C TYR A 178 -6.95 -8.58 -32.54
N THR A 179 -7.13 -8.62 -31.23
CA THR A 179 -8.36 -8.27 -30.51
C THR A 179 -8.30 -6.80 -30.05
N GLU A 180 -9.43 -6.11 -30.11
CA GLU A 180 -9.52 -4.74 -29.59
C GLU A 180 -9.97 -4.75 -28.13
N GLU A 181 -9.10 -4.32 -27.21
CA GLU A 181 -9.44 -4.17 -25.80
C GLU A 181 -8.82 -2.89 -25.24
N MET A 182 -9.64 -2.05 -24.61
CA MET A 182 -9.26 -0.70 -24.15
C MET A 182 -8.87 0.27 -25.30
N GLY A 183 -9.34 0.01 -26.53
CA GLY A 183 -8.96 0.80 -27.72
C GLY A 183 -7.55 0.50 -28.26
N LEU A 184 -6.90 -0.55 -27.73
CA LEU A 184 -5.60 -1.05 -28.16
C LEU A 184 -5.77 -2.32 -29.00
N LEU A 185 -4.99 -2.46 -30.08
CA LEU A 185 -4.90 -3.67 -30.91
C LEU A 185 -3.98 -4.68 -30.23
N ARG A 186 -4.50 -5.84 -29.83
CA ARG A 186 -3.78 -6.87 -29.05
C ARG A 186 -3.59 -8.16 -29.82
N PRO A 187 -2.43 -8.81 -29.83
CA PRO A 187 -2.26 -10.10 -30.52
C PRO A 187 -3.23 -11.17 -29.98
N ALA A 188 -3.87 -11.94 -30.87
CA ALA A 188 -4.85 -12.97 -30.52
C ALA A 188 -4.27 -14.20 -29.81
N ASN A 189 -2.95 -14.34 -29.69
CA ASN A 189 -2.28 -15.40 -28.91
C ASN A 189 -1.08 -14.83 -28.13
N PRO A 190 -1.29 -14.22 -26.95
CA PRO A 190 -0.21 -13.61 -26.17
C PRO A 190 0.29 -14.51 -25.03
N GLY A 191 -0.02 -15.81 -25.00
CA GLY A 191 0.69 -16.75 -24.12
C GLY A 191 2.16 -16.87 -24.55
N PHE A 192 3.09 -17.06 -23.61
CA PHE A 192 4.45 -17.47 -23.97
C PHE A 192 4.46 -18.97 -24.27
N ASP A 193 5.05 -19.38 -25.39
CA ASP A 193 5.41 -20.78 -25.60
C ASP A 193 6.70 -21.08 -24.84
N PHE A 194 6.58 -21.36 -23.55
CA PHE A 194 7.71 -21.60 -22.65
C PHE A 194 8.65 -22.71 -23.15
N ASN A 195 8.10 -23.76 -23.77
CA ASN A 195 8.87 -24.88 -24.30
C ASN A 195 9.71 -24.50 -25.53
N ALA A 196 9.38 -23.42 -26.23
CA ALA A 196 10.14 -22.92 -27.36
C ALA A 196 11.35 -22.06 -26.94
N ILE A 197 11.28 -21.45 -25.75
CA ILE A 197 12.28 -20.49 -25.23
C ILE A 197 13.50 -21.23 -24.69
N LYS A 198 14.70 -20.74 -25.03
CA LYS A 198 15.97 -21.39 -24.71
C LYS A 198 16.31 -21.36 -23.23
N ASN A 199 16.19 -20.19 -22.61
CA ASN A 199 16.61 -19.92 -21.24
C ASN A 199 15.91 -18.69 -20.66
N GLU A 200 16.07 -18.46 -19.36
CA GLU A 200 15.42 -17.34 -18.67
C GLU A 200 15.83 -15.98 -19.22
N SER A 201 17.05 -15.82 -19.72
CA SER A 201 17.49 -14.54 -20.32
C SER A 201 16.74 -14.21 -21.61
N GLU A 202 16.45 -15.22 -22.44
CA GLU A 202 15.61 -15.04 -23.62
C GLU A 202 14.15 -14.77 -23.23
N PHE A 203 13.65 -15.44 -22.18
CA PHE A 203 12.33 -15.14 -21.62
C PHE A 203 12.24 -13.69 -21.12
N MET A 204 13.23 -13.20 -20.36
CA MET A 204 13.31 -11.80 -19.92
C MET A 204 13.25 -10.83 -21.10
N ARG A 205 13.98 -11.12 -22.18
CA ARG A 205 13.99 -10.29 -23.39
C ARG A 205 12.63 -10.27 -24.09
N LEU A 206 11.98 -11.43 -24.21
CA LEU A 206 10.65 -11.55 -24.82
C LEU A 206 9.55 -10.87 -23.99
N VAL A 207 9.67 -10.97 -22.66
CA VAL A 207 8.86 -10.20 -21.73
C VAL A 207 9.10 -8.74 -22.05
N GLU A 208 10.32 -8.21 -21.89
CA GLU A 208 10.66 -6.79 -22.13
C GLU A 208 10.18 -6.26 -23.48
N GLU A 209 10.41 -7.00 -24.58
CA GLU A 209 9.96 -6.65 -25.94
C GLU A 209 8.44 -6.49 -26.03
N ARG A 210 7.68 -7.37 -25.36
CA ARG A 210 6.21 -7.24 -25.30
C ARG A 210 5.76 -5.94 -24.63
N TYR A 211 6.47 -5.49 -23.59
CA TYR A 211 6.13 -4.22 -22.93
C TYR A 211 6.54 -3.03 -23.78
N GLN A 212 7.70 -3.08 -24.43
CA GLN A 212 8.13 -2.01 -25.33
C GLN A 212 7.10 -1.80 -26.45
N LEU A 213 6.63 -2.88 -27.08
CA LEU A 213 5.57 -2.82 -28.09
C LEU A 213 4.26 -2.24 -27.53
N PHE A 214 3.87 -2.65 -26.32
CA PHE A 214 2.68 -2.13 -25.66
C PHE A 214 2.80 -0.64 -25.34
N GLU A 215 3.95 -0.19 -24.84
CA GLU A 215 4.23 1.22 -24.59
C GLU A 215 4.21 2.05 -25.87
N GLU A 216 4.76 1.53 -26.97
CA GLU A 216 4.74 2.19 -28.27
C GLU A 216 3.29 2.39 -28.75
N GLN A 217 2.47 1.34 -28.71
CA GLN A 217 1.05 1.42 -29.09
C GLN A 217 0.30 2.45 -28.25
N ILE A 218 0.52 2.46 -26.95
CA ILE A 218 -0.07 3.45 -26.06
C ILE A 218 0.41 4.87 -26.40
N SER A 219 1.70 5.05 -26.68
CA SER A 219 2.24 6.36 -27.00
C SER A 219 1.61 6.95 -28.27
N ILE A 220 1.33 6.08 -29.25
CA ILE A 220 0.61 6.44 -30.47
C ILE A 220 -0.82 6.85 -30.15
N LEU A 221 -1.55 6.07 -29.34
CA LEU A 221 -2.92 6.41 -28.92
C LEU A 221 -3.01 7.72 -28.14
N VAL A 222 -2.06 7.96 -27.23
CA VAL A 222 -2.00 9.22 -26.47
C VAL A 222 -1.71 10.38 -27.42
N ALA A 223 -0.79 10.22 -28.38
CA ALA A 223 -0.50 11.24 -29.37
C ALA A 223 -1.72 11.53 -30.26
N ASP A 224 -2.45 10.51 -30.70
CA ASP A 224 -3.68 10.67 -31.48
C ASP A 224 -4.78 11.38 -30.68
N HIS A 225 -4.94 11.04 -29.40
CA HIS A 225 -5.87 11.73 -28.51
C HIS A 225 -5.49 13.19 -28.31
N GLN A 226 -4.20 13.49 -28.08
CA GLN A 226 -3.69 14.86 -27.96
C GLN A 226 -3.88 15.65 -29.26
N ASN A 227 -3.60 15.05 -30.41
CA ASN A 227 -3.84 15.68 -31.72
C ASN A 227 -5.32 16.03 -31.89
N THR A 228 -6.22 15.14 -31.46
CA THR A 228 -7.67 15.38 -31.51
C THR A 228 -8.08 16.51 -30.56
N GLN A 229 -7.58 16.53 -29.32
CA GLN A 229 -7.85 17.60 -28.37
C GLN A 229 -7.28 18.95 -28.84
N ASN A 230 -6.04 18.97 -29.36
CA ASN A 230 -5.41 20.15 -29.92
C ASN A 230 -6.18 20.67 -31.14
N ALA A 231 -6.69 19.79 -31.99
CA ALA A 231 -7.57 20.18 -33.10
C ALA A 231 -8.85 20.85 -32.59
N HIS A 232 -9.49 20.31 -31.56
CA HIS A 232 -10.67 20.91 -30.93
C HIS A 232 -10.36 22.26 -30.26
N GLN A 233 -9.25 22.37 -29.52
CA GLN A 233 -8.83 23.63 -28.90
C GLN A 233 -8.49 24.69 -29.95
N THR A 234 -7.77 24.31 -31.01
CA THR A 234 -7.45 25.22 -32.13
C THR A 234 -8.72 25.72 -32.80
N GLN A 235 -9.72 24.84 -32.98
CA GLN A 235 -11.02 25.22 -33.54
C GLN A 235 -11.80 26.19 -32.61
N GLN A 236 -11.74 25.98 -31.29
CA GLN A 236 -12.34 26.89 -30.30
C GLN A 236 -11.61 28.23 -30.23
N GLN A 237 -10.27 28.23 -30.25
CA GLN A 237 -9.46 29.44 -30.29
C GLN A 237 -9.76 30.26 -31.55
N PHE A 238 -9.80 29.62 -32.72
CA PHE A 238 -10.20 30.28 -33.96
C PHE A 238 -11.61 30.89 -33.87
N ALA A 239 -12.57 30.19 -33.26
CA ALA A 239 -13.91 30.73 -33.04
C ALA A 239 -13.92 31.94 -32.09
N ASN A 240 -13.14 31.88 -31.02
CA ASN A 240 -12.99 32.98 -30.05
C ASN A 240 -12.26 34.18 -30.65
N ASP A 241 -11.22 33.97 -31.45
CA ASP A 241 -10.49 35.02 -32.16
C ASP A 241 -11.39 35.71 -33.19
N LEU A 242 -12.23 34.94 -33.90
CA LEU A 242 -13.23 35.50 -34.81
C LEU A 242 -14.26 36.34 -34.05
N GLN A 243 -14.69 35.92 -32.86
CA GLN A 243 -15.58 36.69 -32.00
C GLN A 243 -14.90 37.94 -31.44
N ARG A 244 -13.63 37.82 -31.06
CA ARG A 244 -12.82 38.92 -30.55
C ARG A 244 -12.57 39.95 -31.64
N GLU A 245 -12.21 39.55 -32.85
CA GLU A 245 -12.06 40.44 -34.00
C GLU A 245 -13.37 41.17 -34.32
N ARG A 246 -14.51 40.46 -34.25
CA ARG A 246 -15.84 41.09 -34.36
C ARG A 246 -16.07 42.13 -33.27
N SER A 247 -15.75 41.81 -32.02
CA SER A 247 -15.91 42.71 -30.87
C SER A 247 -14.95 43.91 -30.90
N GLU A 248 -13.72 43.73 -31.39
CA GLU A 248 -12.71 44.78 -31.52
C GLU A 248 -13.00 45.70 -32.71
N ARG A 249 -13.56 45.18 -33.81
CA ARG A 249 -14.12 45.99 -34.90
C ARG A 249 -15.31 46.84 -34.42
N LEU A 250 -16.09 46.34 -33.46
CA LEU A 250 -17.13 47.08 -32.76
C LEU A 250 -16.57 48.11 -31.78
N ALA A 251 -15.51 47.77 -31.03
CA ALA A 251 -14.87 48.66 -30.04
C ALA A 251 -14.07 49.81 -30.68
N LYS A 252 -13.43 49.58 -31.85
CA LYS A 252 -12.76 50.63 -32.66
C LYS A 252 -13.70 51.74 -33.17
N ARG A 253 -15.02 51.61 -32.97
CA ARG A 253 -16.01 52.69 -33.20
C ARG A 253 -16.21 53.62 -32.01
N THR A 254 -15.44 53.48 -30.93
CA THR A 254 -15.60 54.28 -29.70
C THR A 254 -14.26 54.92 -29.28
N PRO A 255 -14.19 56.24 -29.03
CA PRO A 255 -12.93 56.93 -28.74
C PRO A 255 -12.43 56.68 -27.30
N PRO A 256 -11.10 56.67 -27.04
CA PRO A 256 -10.54 56.23 -25.76
C PRO A 256 -10.31 57.38 -24.77
N THR A 257 -10.45 57.11 -23.47
CA THR A 257 -10.04 58.02 -22.39
C THR A 257 -9.15 57.29 -21.37
N THR A 258 -7.86 57.57 -21.47
CA THR A 258 -6.77 57.69 -20.47
C THR A 258 -6.82 56.97 -19.11
N THR A 259 -5.90 55.98 -18.99
CA THR A 259 -4.76 55.84 -18.03
C THR A 259 -4.92 56.17 -16.54
N THR A 260 -4.46 55.26 -15.67
CA THR A 260 -3.70 55.62 -14.47
C THR A 260 -2.74 54.52 -14.03
N THR A 261 -1.53 54.96 -13.67
CA THR A 261 -0.29 54.21 -13.39
C THR A 261 -0.02 54.13 -11.88
N THR A 262 0.61 53.04 -11.40
CA THR A 262 1.10 52.89 -10.01
C THR A 262 2.60 52.54 -9.98
N PRO A 263 3.42 53.12 -9.07
CA PRO A 263 4.89 52.99 -9.05
C PRO A 263 5.42 51.89 -8.07
N PRO A 264 6.75 51.59 -8.05
CA PRO A 264 7.25 50.23 -7.84
C PRO A 264 7.85 49.91 -6.45
N ALA A 265 7.84 48.60 -6.15
CA ALA A 265 8.19 47.93 -4.90
C ALA A 265 9.65 47.38 -4.88
N ALA A 266 10.66 48.26 -4.84
CA ALA A 266 12.07 47.84 -4.99
C ALA A 266 12.89 47.72 -3.68
N ALA A 267 12.31 47.94 -2.50
CA ALA A 267 13.11 48.06 -1.25
C ALA A 267 13.17 46.81 -0.34
N ALA A 268 12.66 45.65 -0.77
CA ALA A 268 12.52 44.46 0.10
C ALA A 268 13.36 43.24 -0.32
N GLU A 269 14.42 43.44 -1.10
CA GLU A 269 15.10 42.33 -1.80
C GLU A 269 16.27 41.67 -1.05
N TYR A 270 16.59 42.11 0.18
CA TYR A 270 17.75 41.60 0.95
C TYR A 270 17.45 41.20 2.42
N SER A 271 16.23 40.72 2.70
CA SER A 271 15.86 40.10 3.99
C SER A 271 15.58 38.60 3.81
N ALA A 272 15.50 37.81 4.90
CA ALA A 272 15.10 36.39 4.84
C ALA A 272 13.76 36.18 4.10
N ALA A 273 12.82 37.12 4.25
CA ALA A 273 11.56 37.19 3.50
C ALA A 273 11.75 37.48 1.99
N GLY A 274 12.82 38.17 1.60
CA GLY A 274 13.19 38.45 0.21
C GLY A 274 13.77 37.22 -0.50
N LEU A 275 14.52 36.39 0.22
CA LEU A 275 14.98 35.09 -0.29
C LEU A 275 13.81 34.11 -0.44
N GLU A 276 12.88 34.10 0.51
CA GLU A 276 11.63 33.33 0.43
C GLU A 276 10.74 33.82 -0.73
N ALA A 277 10.61 35.13 -0.93
CA ALA A 277 9.89 35.71 -2.07
C ALA A 277 10.59 35.45 -3.41
N ALA A 278 11.92 35.37 -3.45
CA ALA A 278 12.68 34.99 -4.65
C ALA A 278 12.50 33.49 -4.96
N GLN A 279 12.48 32.62 -3.95
CA GLN A 279 12.12 31.22 -4.11
C GLN A 279 10.65 31.05 -4.52
N ARG A 280 9.72 31.85 -3.99
CA ARG A 280 8.29 31.87 -4.37
C ARG A 280 8.13 32.33 -5.84
N ARG A 281 8.91 33.32 -6.30
CA ARG A 281 8.98 33.75 -7.71
C ARG A 281 9.58 32.68 -8.64
N GLY A 282 10.68 32.04 -8.25
CA GLY A 282 11.27 30.92 -8.98
C GLY A 282 10.33 29.70 -9.05
N ARG A 283 9.57 29.45 -7.99
CA ARG A 283 8.55 28.39 -7.92
C ARG A 283 7.28 28.73 -8.71
N ALA A 284 6.85 29.99 -8.76
CA ALA A 284 5.73 30.43 -9.60
C ALA A 284 6.05 30.32 -11.10
N MET A 285 7.32 30.55 -11.51
CA MET A 285 7.78 30.23 -12.86
C MET A 285 7.74 28.72 -13.12
N ARG A 286 8.21 27.90 -12.16
CA ARG A 286 8.10 26.43 -12.26
C ARG A 286 6.67 25.89 -12.22
N ALA A 287 5.72 26.60 -11.61
CA ALA A 287 4.31 26.22 -11.60
C ALA A 287 3.65 26.43 -12.98
N ARG A 288 4.16 27.34 -13.81
CA ARG A 288 3.82 27.44 -15.24
C ARG A 288 4.50 26.35 -16.08
N GLU A 289 5.66 25.85 -15.63
CA GLU A 289 6.37 24.69 -16.18
C GLU A 289 6.03 23.38 -15.45
N GLY A 290 4.92 23.35 -14.70
CA GLY A 290 4.45 22.12 -14.07
C GLY A 290 4.11 21.10 -15.15
N VAL A 291 4.45 19.84 -14.92
CA VAL A 291 4.07 18.69 -15.75
C VAL A 291 2.60 18.86 -16.16
N GLN A 292 2.34 19.09 -17.44
CA GLN A 292 0.97 19.33 -17.90
C GLN A 292 0.15 18.06 -17.65
N GLU A 293 -1.14 18.18 -17.37
CA GLU A 293 -2.01 17.01 -17.13
C GLU A 293 -2.01 16.01 -18.30
N THR A 294 -1.67 16.49 -19.50
CA THR A 294 -1.39 15.71 -20.70
C THR A 294 -0.10 14.89 -20.62
N ASP A 295 0.98 15.45 -20.06
CA ASP A 295 2.20 14.71 -19.73
C ASP A 295 1.92 13.63 -18.68
N VAL A 296 1.02 13.91 -17.72
CA VAL A 296 0.56 12.96 -16.70
C VAL A 296 -0.17 11.78 -17.32
N GLN A 297 -1.06 12.01 -18.29
CA GLN A 297 -1.73 10.94 -19.05
C GLN A 297 -0.72 10.15 -19.90
N SER A 298 0.28 10.81 -20.48
CA SER A 298 1.35 10.14 -21.22
C SER A 298 2.28 9.30 -20.32
N MET A 299 2.45 9.67 -19.06
CA MET A 299 3.22 8.93 -18.05
C MET A 299 2.40 7.78 -17.45
N ALA A 300 1.11 8.01 -17.19
CA ALA A 300 0.13 7.00 -16.75
C ALA A 300 0.05 5.83 -17.69
N ALA A 301 0.02 6.12 -18.99
CA ALA A 301 -0.14 5.09 -19.98
C ALA A 301 1.15 4.24 -20.14
N LYS A 302 2.31 4.72 -19.65
CA LYS A 302 3.60 4.01 -19.74
C LYS A 302 3.87 3.06 -18.57
N GLN A 303 3.03 3.01 -17.53
CA GLN A 303 3.29 2.22 -16.32
C GLN A 303 2.57 0.88 -16.36
N VAL A 304 3.30 -0.16 -16.77
CA VAL A 304 2.78 -1.51 -16.95
C VAL A 304 3.31 -2.44 -15.86
N TRP A 305 2.40 -3.06 -15.12
CA TRP A 305 2.69 -3.94 -13.98
C TRP A 305 3.03 -5.36 -14.39
N HIS A 306 4.10 -5.92 -13.83
CA HIS A 306 4.54 -7.31 -14.02
C HIS A 306 3.93 -8.24 -12.97
N THR A 307 2.61 -8.47 -12.98
CA THR A 307 2.02 -9.41 -12.01
C THR A 307 2.20 -10.87 -12.47
N PRO A 308 2.48 -11.82 -11.58
CA PRO A 308 2.58 -13.25 -11.93
C PRO A 308 1.29 -13.77 -12.58
N THR A 309 0.14 -13.25 -12.14
CA THR A 309 -1.18 -13.59 -12.67
C THR A 309 -1.35 -13.20 -14.13
N GLN A 310 -0.56 -12.24 -14.63
CA GLN A 310 -0.59 -11.80 -16.03
C GLN A 310 0.45 -12.53 -16.89
N ILE A 311 1.67 -12.68 -16.36
CA ILE A 311 2.80 -13.24 -17.11
C ILE A 311 2.64 -14.74 -17.37
N PHE A 312 2.11 -15.48 -16.37
CA PHE A 312 2.07 -16.95 -16.39
C PHE A 312 0.66 -17.49 -16.64
N GLN A 313 -0.17 -16.74 -17.35
CA GLN A 313 -1.50 -17.21 -17.72
C GLN A 313 -1.46 -18.43 -18.64
N PRO A 314 -2.39 -19.39 -18.50
CA PRO A 314 -3.39 -19.50 -17.42
C PRO A 314 -2.86 -20.28 -16.18
N TYR A 315 -1.65 -20.82 -16.26
CA TYR A 315 -1.13 -21.82 -15.33
C TYR A 315 -0.97 -21.33 -13.89
N TYR A 316 -0.70 -20.04 -13.67
CA TYR A 316 -0.64 -19.48 -12.33
C TYR A 316 -2.03 -19.48 -11.66
N ALA A 317 -3.08 -19.13 -12.41
CA ALA A 317 -4.46 -19.22 -11.93
C ALA A 317 -4.88 -20.67 -11.67
N HIS A 318 -4.47 -21.61 -12.54
CA HIS A 318 -4.72 -23.04 -12.34
C HIS A 318 -4.10 -23.57 -11.04
N ALA A 319 -2.90 -23.10 -10.66
CA ALA A 319 -2.26 -23.49 -9.41
C ALA A 319 -3.11 -23.11 -8.20
N ILE A 320 -3.64 -21.88 -8.20
CA ILE A 320 -4.51 -21.38 -7.13
C ILE A 320 -5.85 -22.13 -7.16
N ALA A 321 -6.44 -22.35 -8.33
CA ALA A 321 -7.69 -23.09 -8.47
C ALA A 321 -7.56 -24.52 -7.91
N ARG A 322 -6.45 -25.22 -8.21
CA ARG A 322 -6.15 -26.56 -7.67
C ARG A 322 -6.03 -26.56 -6.16
N TYR A 323 -5.39 -25.55 -5.59
CA TYR A 323 -5.33 -25.38 -4.14
C TYR A 323 -6.72 -25.16 -3.53
N LEU A 324 -7.52 -24.25 -4.09
CA LEU A 324 -8.88 -23.96 -3.61
C LEU A 324 -9.75 -25.21 -3.66
N VAL A 325 -9.71 -25.97 -4.77
CA VAL A 325 -10.47 -27.21 -4.94
C VAL A 325 -10.05 -28.26 -3.93
N ALA A 326 -8.75 -28.47 -3.73
CA ALA A 326 -8.25 -29.45 -2.77
C ALA A 326 -8.73 -29.14 -1.33
N GLU A 327 -8.60 -27.87 -0.93
CA GLU A 327 -9.00 -27.41 0.39
C GLU A 327 -10.52 -27.41 0.60
N TYR A 328 -11.28 -27.03 -0.43
CA TYR A 328 -12.74 -27.08 -0.42
C TYR A 328 -13.26 -28.51 -0.33
N LYS A 329 -12.70 -29.43 -1.12
CA LYS A 329 -13.06 -30.86 -1.09
C LYS A 329 -12.76 -31.51 0.25
N LEU A 330 -11.69 -31.07 0.93
CA LEU A 330 -11.29 -31.63 2.22
C LEU A 330 -12.18 -31.17 3.38
N HIS A 331 -12.69 -29.94 3.34
CA HIS A 331 -13.29 -29.30 4.52
C HIS A 331 -14.78 -28.96 4.40
N ASN A 332 -15.29 -28.69 3.20
CA ASN A 332 -16.61 -28.08 3.01
C ASN A 332 -17.51 -28.87 2.06
N TYR A 333 -16.93 -29.53 1.05
CA TYR A 333 -17.70 -30.32 0.10
C TYR A 333 -18.35 -31.56 0.77
N PRO A 334 -19.61 -31.91 0.45
CA PRO A 334 -20.55 -31.23 -0.44
C PRO A 334 -21.56 -30.33 0.31
N TYR A 335 -21.32 -30.00 1.57
CA TYR A 335 -22.31 -29.33 2.44
C TYR A 335 -22.42 -27.85 2.13
N ASP A 336 -21.29 -27.14 2.09
CA ASP A 336 -21.23 -25.72 1.77
C ASP A 336 -20.81 -25.49 0.32
N ASP A 337 -21.17 -24.33 -0.22
CA ASP A 337 -20.74 -23.89 -1.54
C ASP A 337 -19.31 -23.31 -1.53
N LEU A 338 -18.63 -23.34 -2.68
CA LEU A 338 -17.31 -22.71 -2.82
C LEU A 338 -17.49 -21.20 -2.98
N VAL A 339 -17.29 -20.46 -1.89
CA VAL A 339 -17.36 -19.00 -1.87
C VAL A 339 -15.96 -18.39 -1.88
N VAL A 340 -15.68 -17.53 -2.85
CA VAL A 340 -14.38 -16.87 -3.02
C VAL A 340 -14.58 -15.36 -3.10
N TYR A 341 -13.82 -14.61 -2.30
CA TYR A 341 -13.66 -13.17 -2.43
C TYR A 341 -12.22 -12.87 -2.87
N GLU A 342 -12.06 -12.21 -4.01
CA GLU A 342 -10.76 -11.71 -4.47
C GLU A 342 -10.67 -10.21 -4.19
N LEU A 343 -9.70 -9.82 -3.37
CA LEU A 343 -9.42 -8.42 -3.06
C LEU A 343 -8.43 -7.88 -4.09
N GLY A 344 -8.79 -6.78 -4.77
CA GLY A 344 -7.90 -6.15 -5.74
C GLY A 344 -7.55 -7.04 -6.94
N ALA A 345 -8.55 -7.51 -7.68
CA ALA A 345 -8.36 -8.48 -8.77
C ALA A 345 -7.61 -7.96 -10.00
N GLY A 346 -7.18 -6.69 -10.00
CA GLY A 346 -6.51 -6.05 -11.13
C GLY A 346 -7.36 -6.12 -12.40
N SER A 347 -6.91 -6.89 -13.38
CA SER A 347 -7.61 -7.04 -14.67
C SER A 347 -8.72 -8.09 -14.61
N GLY A 348 -8.84 -8.84 -13.52
CA GLY A 348 -9.68 -10.03 -13.42
C GLY A 348 -9.09 -11.26 -14.11
N ALA A 349 -7.79 -11.25 -14.46
CA ALA A 349 -7.08 -12.39 -15.07
C ALA A 349 -7.16 -13.65 -14.20
N LEU A 350 -6.92 -13.49 -12.90
CA LEU A 350 -6.95 -14.58 -11.94
C LEU A 350 -8.36 -15.17 -11.83
N ALA A 351 -9.38 -14.33 -11.58
CA ALA A 351 -10.78 -14.76 -11.53
C ALA A 351 -11.18 -15.54 -12.79
N LYS A 352 -10.83 -15.03 -13.98
CA LYS A 352 -11.12 -15.69 -15.25
C LYS A 352 -10.45 -17.07 -15.31
N GLY A 353 -9.14 -17.14 -15.04
CA GLY A 353 -8.39 -18.40 -15.09
C GLY A 353 -8.84 -19.43 -14.06
N ILE A 354 -9.29 -19.01 -12.87
CA ILE A 354 -9.86 -19.92 -11.87
C ILE A 354 -11.21 -20.46 -12.37
N LEU A 355 -12.09 -19.61 -12.89
CA LEU A 355 -13.43 -20.01 -13.33
C LEU A 355 -13.39 -20.89 -14.58
N ASP A 356 -12.53 -20.56 -15.55
CA ASP A 356 -12.27 -21.39 -16.72
C ASP A 356 -11.77 -22.79 -16.27
N TYR A 357 -10.80 -22.85 -15.35
CA TYR A 357 -10.31 -24.12 -14.82
C TYR A 357 -11.40 -24.94 -14.12
N LEU A 358 -12.22 -24.30 -13.29
CA LEU A 358 -13.31 -24.97 -12.58
C LEU A 358 -14.37 -25.49 -13.57
N GLU A 359 -14.73 -24.72 -14.58
CA GLU A 359 -15.69 -25.13 -15.61
C GLU A 359 -15.19 -26.34 -16.41
N GLU A 360 -13.91 -26.34 -16.80
CA GLU A 360 -13.31 -27.40 -17.63
C GLU A 360 -12.94 -28.66 -16.85
N CYS A 361 -12.31 -28.50 -15.68
CA CYS A 361 -11.72 -29.61 -14.94
C CYS A 361 -12.60 -30.12 -13.78
N GLU A 362 -13.44 -29.27 -13.19
CA GLU A 362 -14.19 -29.55 -11.96
C GLU A 362 -15.66 -29.05 -12.04
N PRO A 363 -16.44 -29.49 -13.06
CA PRO A 363 -17.73 -28.88 -13.38
C PRO A 363 -18.73 -28.96 -12.23
N GLU A 364 -18.71 -30.02 -11.42
CA GLU A 364 -19.55 -30.14 -10.23
C GLU A 364 -19.26 -29.04 -9.20
N VAL A 365 -17.98 -28.75 -8.96
CA VAL A 365 -17.56 -27.67 -8.05
C VAL A 365 -17.98 -26.32 -8.64
N TYR A 366 -17.76 -26.11 -9.95
CA TYR A 366 -18.15 -24.88 -10.65
C TYR A 366 -19.65 -24.55 -10.52
N THR A 367 -20.53 -25.57 -10.56
CA THR A 367 -21.98 -25.33 -10.35
C THR A 367 -22.27 -24.71 -8.97
N ARG A 368 -21.41 -24.95 -7.98
CA ARG A 368 -21.53 -24.48 -6.60
C ARG A 368 -20.59 -23.34 -6.25
N THR A 369 -19.91 -22.77 -7.24
CA THR A 369 -18.98 -21.65 -7.03
C THR A 369 -19.73 -20.33 -7.02
N ARG A 370 -19.42 -19.48 -6.03
CA ARG A 370 -19.79 -18.05 -5.98
C ARG A 370 -18.51 -17.24 -5.83
N TYR A 371 -18.16 -16.50 -6.87
CA TYR A 371 -16.95 -15.69 -6.94
C TYR A 371 -17.29 -14.21 -6.81
N ARG A 372 -16.61 -13.49 -5.94
CA ARG A 372 -16.85 -12.07 -5.68
C ARG A 372 -15.55 -11.31 -5.76
N ILE A 373 -15.51 -10.27 -6.59
CA ILE A 373 -14.36 -9.38 -6.68
C ILE A 373 -14.67 -8.13 -5.87
N VAL A 374 -13.77 -7.73 -4.98
CA VAL A 374 -13.83 -6.47 -4.24
C VAL A 374 -12.78 -5.53 -4.83
N GLU A 375 -13.25 -4.51 -5.56
CA GLU A 375 -12.42 -3.60 -6.33
C GLU A 375 -12.74 -2.14 -5.95
N ILE A 376 -11.72 -1.35 -5.62
CA ILE A 376 -11.92 0.06 -5.27
C ILE A 376 -12.12 0.94 -6.51
N SER A 377 -11.47 0.60 -7.63
CA SER A 377 -11.50 1.38 -8.86
C SER A 377 -12.74 1.11 -9.72
N PRO A 378 -13.59 2.12 -9.99
CA PRO A 378 -14.77 1.95 -10.86
C PRO A 378 -14.37 1.56 -12.29
N ARG A 379 -13.20 2.02 -12.76
CA ARG A 379 -12.68 1.73 -14.10
C ARG A 379 -12.34 0.24 -14.23
N LEU A 380 -11.54 -0.28 -13.30
CA LEU A 380 -11.17 -1.71 -13.28
C LEU A 380 -12.39 -2.58 -13.05
N ALA A 381 -13.32 -2.17 -12.18
CA ALA A 381 -14.56 -2.90 -11.95
C ALA A 381 -15.41 -3.04 -13.24
N LYS A 382 -15.45 -2.01 -14.10
CA LYS A 382 -16.14 -2.10 -15.39
C LYS A 382 -15.44 -3.07 -16.35
N GLU A 383 -14.11 -3.06 -16.38
CA GLU A 383 -13.31 -3.95 -17.21
C GLU A 383 -13.44 -5.41 -16.78
N GLN A 384 -13.35 -5.68 -15.48
CA GLN A 384 -13.55 -7.00 -14.88
C GLN A 384 -14.91 -7.58 -15.25
N ARG A 385 -15.99 -6.78 -15.17
CA ARG A 385 -17.34 -7.22 -15.60
C ARG A 385 -17.40 -7.58 -17.09
N ARG A 386 -16.77 -6.78 -17.96
CA ARG A 386 -16.69 -7.06 -19.40
C ARG A 386 -15.98 -8.39 -19.65
N LYS A 387 -14.82 -8.58 -19.04
CA LYS A 387 -13.97 -9.75 -19.24
C LYS A 387 -14.55 -11.03 -18.66
N LEU A 388 -15.30 -10.94 -17.57
CA LEU A 388 -15.93 -12.06 -16.89
C LEU A 388 -17.37 -12.30 -17.35
N ALA A 389 -17.82 -11.68 -18.46
CA ALA A 389 -19.18 -11.81 -18.97
C ALA A 389 -19.60 -13.27 -19.24
N ARG A 390 -18.66 -14.13 -19.67
CA ARG A 390 -18.91 -15.58 -19.82
C ARG A 390 -19.35 -16.26 -18.52
N HIS A 391 -18.87 -15.76 -17.37
CA HIS A 391 -19.16 -16.27 -16.04
C HIS A 391 -20.07 -15.34 -15.23
N ASP A 392 -20.89 -14.49 -15.86
CA ASP A 392 -21.71 -13.47 -15.19
C ASP A 392 -22.63 -14.04 -14.09
N ARG A 393 -23.10 -15.29 -14.27
CA ARG A 393 -23.94 -15.97 -13.25
C ARG A 393 -23.16 -16.48 -12.03
N LYS A 394 -21.82 -16.47 -12.10
CA LYS A 394 -20.89 -16.99 -11.07
C LYS A 394 -20.07 -15.88 -10.41
N VAL A 395 -19.86 -14.77 -11.12
CA VAL A 395 -19.04 -13.63 -10.67
C VAL A 395 -19.90 -12.44 -10.30
N GLN A 396 -19.56 -11.80 -9.18
CA GLN A 396 -20.08 -10.49 -8.82
C GLN A 396 -18.93 -9.51 -8.52
N VAL A 397 -18.90 -8.37 -9.21
CA VAL A 397 -17.92 -7.31 -8.97
C VAL A 397 -18.50 -6.22 -8.07
N ILE A 398 -18.02 -6.17 -6.82
CA ILE A 398 -18.39 -5.24 -5.76
C ILE A 398 -17.39 -4.08 -5.80
N ASN A 399 -17.84 -2.92 -6.29
CA ASN A 399 -17.00 -1.74 -6.36
C ASN A 399 -17.00 -0.99 -5.03
N GLN A 400 -16.11 -1.40 -4.12
CA GLN A 400 -16.01 -0.89 -2.76
C GLN A 400 -14.60 -1.09 -2.19
N ASP A 401 -14.18 -0.19 -1.31
CA ASP A 401 -12.98 -0.38 -0.48
C ASP A 401 -13.23 -1.40 0.65
N ILE A 402 -12.40 -2.44 0.69
CA ILE A 402 -12.46 -3.50 1.72
C ILE A 402 -12.18 -2.98 3.13
N LEU A 403 -11.36 -1.94 3.29
CA LEU A 403 -11.10 -1.33 4.60
C LEU A 403 -12.34 -0.60 5.14
N ASN A 404 -13.24 -0.19 4.25
CA ASN A 404 -14.52 0.44 4.53
C ASN A 404 -15.72 -0.48 4.26
N TRP A 405 -15.51 -1.80 4.35
CA TRP A 405 -16.57 -2.79 4.16
C TRP A 405 -17.74 -2.58 5.13
N ASN A 406 -18.95 -2.58 4.58
CA ASN A 406 -20.21 -2.38 5.30
C ASN A 406 -21.36 -3.32 4.85
N ASN A 407 -21.09 -4.33 4.01
CA ASN A 407 -22.13 -5.23 3.46
C ASN A 407 -22.55 -6.36 4.43
N GLY A 408 -22.63 -6.07 5.72
CA GLY A 408 -22.99 -7.05 6.74
C GLY A 408 -21.89 -8.09 7.03
N VAL A 409 -22.28 -9.19 7.72
CA VAL A 409 -21.39 -10.28 8.12
C VAL A 409 -21.66 -11.52 7.28
N VAL A 410 -20.62 -12.04 6.65
CA VAL A 410 -20.62 -13.27 5.86
C VAL A 410 -20.42 -14.45 6.81
N GLN A 411 -21.49 -15.18 7.10
CA GLN A 411 -21.48 -16.32 8.02
C GLN A 411 -20.97 -17.61 7.37
N GLU A 412 -21.04 -17.71 6.05
CA GLU A 412 -20.61 -18.87 5.29
C GLU A 412 -19.07 -19.00 5.24
N PRO A 413 -18.52 -20.23 5.23
CA PRO A 413 -17.10 -20.44 4.96
C PRO A 413 -16.72 -19.85 3.60
N CYS A 414 -15.68 -19.02 3.57
CA CYS A 414 -15.24 -18.38 2.34
C CYS A 414 -13.72 -18.30 2.25
N PHE A 415 -13.20 -18.36 1.03
CA PHE A 415 -11.82 -18.00 0.73
C PHE A 415 -11.71 -16.50 0.49
N ILE A 416 -10.67 -15.88 1.04
CA ILE A 416 -10.28 -14.50 0.74
C ILE A 416 -8.93 -14.59 0.03
N ILE A 417 -8.89 -14.21 -1.24
CA ILE A 417 -7.68 -14.15 -2.05
C ILE A 417 -7.16 -12.71 -2.06
N ALA A 418 -5.88 -12.53 -1.74
CA ALA A 418 -5.21 -11.22 -1.74
C ALA A 418 -3.78 -11.38 -2.27
N LEU A 419 -3.60 -11.23 -3.59
CA LEU A 419 -2.28 -11.31 -4.22
C LEU A 419 -1.78 -9.89 -4.53
N GLU A 420 -0.60 -9.52 -4.03
CA GLU A 420 -0.02 -8.18 -4.19
C GLU A 420 -1.03 -7.09 -3.74
N VAL A 421 -1.53 -7.29 -2.51
CA VAL A 421 -2.47 -6.36 -1.87
C VAL A 421 -1.87 -5.76 -0.60
N PHE A 422 -1.14 -6.55 0.19
CA PHE A 422 -0.66 -6.11 1.51
C PHE A 422 0.55 -5.20 1.40
N ASP A 423 1.39 -5.40 0.39
CA ASP A 423 2.43 -4.48 -0.03
C ASP A 423 1.90 -3.09 -0.35
N ASN A 424 0.71 -2.95 -0.95
CA ASN A 424 0.12 -1.63 -1.24
C ASN A 424 -0.69 -1.02 -0.07
N LEU A 425 -0.88 -1.75 1.04
CA LEU A 425 -1.55 -1.18 2.22
C LEU A 425 -0.66 -0.15 2.92
N ALA A 426 -1.17 1.08 3.07
CA ALA A 426 -0.41 2.16 3.69
C ALA A 426 0.07 1.85 5.11
N HIS A 427 1.30 2.27 5.41
CA HIS A 427 1.95 2.09 6.70
C HIS A 427 2.08 3.42 7.45
N ASP A 428 2.03 3.37 8.78
CA ASP A 428 2.45 4.47 9.64
C ASP A 428 3.97 4.46 9.84
N VAL A 429 4.55 5.61 10.14
CA VAL A 429 5.98 5.74 10.44
C VAL A 429 6.15 6.10 11.91
N ILE A 430 6.96 5.31 12.62
CA ILE A 430 7.30 5.55 14.01
C ILE A 430 8.80 5.65 14.22
N ARG A 431 9.19 6.44 15.22
CA ARG A 431 10.57 6.57 15.68
C ARG A 431 10.62 6.60 17.19
N PHE A 432 11.76 6.24 17.75
CA PHE A 432 11.97 6.22 19.19
C PHE A 432 13.09 7.18 19.56
N THR A 433 12.99 7.84 20.70
CA THR A 433 14.09 8.65 21.23
C THR A 433 15.29 7.78 21.59
N THR A 434 16.49 8.19 21.17
CA THR A 434 17.72 7.45 21.48
C THR A 434 18.07 7.49 22.96
N GLN A 435 17.53 8.44 23.72
CA GLN A 435 17.73 8.56 25.16
C GLN A 435 16.96 7.51 25.98
N ASP A 436 15.65 7.42 25.76
CA ASP A 436 14.71 6.73 26.66
C ASP A 436 13.70 5.82 25.93
N LEU A 437 13.76 5.74 24.60
CA LEU A 437 12.88 4.90 23.75
C LEU A 437 11.39 5.27 23.85
N HIS A 438 11.08 6.54 24.10
CA HIS A 438 9.72 7.01 23.96
C HIS A 438 9.33 7.03 22.47
N PRO A 439 8.15 6.46 22.12
CA PRO A 439 7.69 6.41 20.73
C PRO A 439 7.09 7.72 20.25
N TYR A 440 7.40 8.06 19.01
CA TYR A 440 6.89 9.19 18.25
C TYR A 440 6.28 8.69 16.94
N GLN A 441 5.17 9.28 16.53
CA GLN A 441 4.50 9.01 15.26
C GLN A 441 4.77 10.15 14.27
N ALA A 442 4.95 9.80 13.00
CA ALA A 442 5.15 10.78 11.94
C ALA A 442 3.82 11.35 11.43
N HIS A 443 3.83 12.65 11.16
CA HIS A 443 2.80 13.37 10.44
C HIS A 443 3.44 14.05 9.24
N ILE A 444 2.76 14.03 8.10
CA ILE A 444 3.16 14.78 6.92
C ILE A 444 2.38 16.08 6.88
N SER A 445 3.10 17.20 6.89
CA SER A 445 2.55 18.52 6.68
C SER A 445 2.80 18.97 5.24
N ILE A 446 1.75 19.48 4.60
CA ILE A 446 1.80 20.09 3.27
C ILE A 446 1.59 21.58 3.44
N ASP A 447 2.52 22.39 2.94
CA ASP A 447 2.43 23.85 3.04
C ASP A 447 1.55 24.48 1.94
N GLU A 448 1.53 25.82 1.89
CA GLU A 448 0.86 26.61 0.86
C GLU A 448 1.40 26.36 -0.56
N THR A 449 2.70 26.05 -0.69
CA THR A 449 3.36 25.80 -1.98
C THR A 449 3.13 24.37 -2.47
N GLY A 450 2.91 23.44 -1.54
CA GLY A 450 2.84 22.00 -1.75
C GLY A 450 4.04 21.21 -1.29
N ASP A 451 5.01 21.87 -0.67
CA ASP A 451 6.18 21.20 -0.12
C ASP A 451 5.76 20.42 1.13
N MET A 452 6.39 19.25 1.27
CA MET A 452 6.03 18.25 2.27
C MET A 452 7.10 18.19 3.35
N HIS A 453 6.67 18.21 4.60
CA HIS A 453 7.54 18.17 5.76
C HIS A 453 7.11 17.07 6.72
N GLU A 454 8.06 16.26 7.13
CA GLU A 454 7.85 15.23 8.14
C GLU A 454 7.94 15.85 9.54
N LEU A 455 6.88 15.69 10.33
CA LEU A 455 6.78 16.15 11.71
C LEU A 455 6.65 14.95 12.63
N TYR A 456 7.28 15.01 13.81
CA TYR A 456 7.16 13.95 14.81
C TYR A 456 6.43 14.47 16.04
N THR A 457 5.39 13.75 16.46
CA THR A 457 4.68 14.00 17.71
C THR A 457 4.74 12.76 18.59
N PRO A 458 4.58 12.88 19.91
CA PRO A 458 4.41 11.72 20.77
C PRO A 458 3.31 10.79 20.23
N LEU A 459 3.51 9.49 20.40
CA LEU A 459 2.55 8.47 19.97
C LEU A 459 1.21 8.65 20.70
N ILE A 460 0.14 8.85 19.93
CA ILE A 460 -1.25 8.99 20.42
C ILE A 460 -2.17 8.00 19.69
N ASP A 461 -1.83 7.59 18.46
CA ASP A 461 -2.70 6.77 17.63
C ASP A 461 -2.94 5.36 18.20
N PRO A 462 -4.22 4.95 18.41
CA PRO A 462 -4.54 3.69 19.05
C PRO A 462 -4.19 2.46 18.20
N LEU A 463 -4.23 2.57 16.85
CA LEU A 463 -3.90 1.43 15.99
C LEU A 463 -2.41 1.12 16.03
N ILE A 464 -1.56 2.16 16.03
CA ILE A 464 -0.12 2.00 16.21
C ILE A 464 0.17 1.38 17.58
N THR A 465 -0.44 1.89 18.66
CA THR A 465 -0.27 1.32 20.01
C THR A 465 -0.70 -0.14 20.07
N GLN A 466 -1.84 -0.48 19.45
CA GLN A 466 -2.33 -1.84 19.38
C GLN A 466 -1.35 -2.76 18.65
N TYR A 467 -0.85 -2.34 17.49
CA TYR A 467 0.14 -3.12 16.74
C TYR A 467 1.40 -3.39 17.58
N LEU A 468 1.95 -2.36 18.22
CA LEU A 468 3.13 -2.47 19.09
C LEU A 468 2.89 -3.35 20.32
N SER A 469 1.65 -3.45 20.81
CA SER A 469 1.31 -4.35 21.92
C SER A 469 1.25 -5.82 21.49
N ILE A 470 0.93 -6.09 20.22
CA ILE A 470 0.82 -7.44 19.68
C ILE A 470 2.20 -7.97 19.30
N ILE A 471 3.02 -7.15 18.65
CA ILE A 471 4.37 -7.55 18.27
C ILE A 471 5.30 -7.47 19.48
N HIS A 472 5.88 -8.62 19.85
CA HIS A 472 6.73 -8.70 21.03
C HIS A 472 7.92 -7.72 20.91
N PRO A 473 8.29 -6.97 21.98
CA PRO A 473 9.39 -6.01 21.96
C PRO A 473 10.76 -6.59 21.55
N SER A 474 10.92 -7.92 21.65
CA SER A 474 12.12 -8.62 21.19
C SER A 474 12.21 -8.74 19.66
N SER A 475 11.09 -8.73 18.95
CA SER A 475 11.03 -8.85 17.48
C SER A 475 11.17 -7.48 16.80
N LEU A 476 10.57 -6.44 17.39
CA LEU A 476 10.71 -5.04 16.95
C LEU A 476 11.44 -4.22 18.01
N HIS A 477 12.68 -4.59 18.33
CA HIS A 477 13.45 -3.79 19.27
C HIS A 477 13.81 -2.44 18.61
N PRO A 478 13.44 -1.29 19.20
CA PRO A 478 13.70 0.04 18.62
C PRO A 478 15.15 0.32 18.25
N LEU A 479 16.09 -0.36 18.92
CA LEU A 479 17.53 -0.22 18.69
C LEU A 479 18.12 -1.34 17.82
N SER A 480 17.32 -2.26 17.26
CA SER A 480 17.81 -3.42 16.51
C SER A 480 18.81 -3.04 15.41
N SER A 481 18.56 -1.92 14.73
CA SER A 481 19.38 -1.37 13.65
C SER A 481 20.55 -0.50 14.13
N THR A 482 20.74 -0.33 15.44
CA THR A 482 21.72 0.61 16.01
C THR A 482 22.72 -0.11 16.94
N PRO A 483 24.01 0.30 16.97
CA PRO A 483 24.96 -0.21 17.94
C PRO A 483 24.60 0.18 19.39
N LEU A 484 23.72 1.17 19.56
CA LEU A 484 23.21 1.58 20.88
C LEU A 484 22.47 0.45 21.62
N ARG A 485 22.05 -0.61 20.93
CA ARG A 485 21.43 -1.80 21.55
C ARG A 485 22.33 -2.51 22.55
N PHE A 486 23.66 -2.39 22.39
CA PHE A 486 24.64 -3.04 23.27
C PHE A 486 24.96 -2.22 24.51
N LEU A 487 24.53 -0.95 24.56
CA LEU A 487 24.81 -0.07 25.67
C LEU A 487 23.71 -0.19 26.75
N PRO A 488 24.09 -0.33 28.03
CA PRO A 488 23.16 -0.18 29.15
C PRO A 488 22.41 1.16 29.08
N SER A 489 21.17 1.20 29.59
CA SER A 489 20.27 2.35 29.52
C SER A 489 20.92 3.68 30.00
N HIS A 490 21.65 3.65 31.11
CA HIS A 490 22.32 4.81 31.68
C HIS A 490 23.43 5.35 30.76
N ILE A 491 24.23 4.47 30.16
CA ILE A 491 25.30 4.83 29.22
C ILE A 491 24.70 5.36 27.93
N ARG A 492 23.66 4.70 27.41
CA ARG A 492 22.93 5.16 26.23
C ARG A 492 22.35 6.57 26.43
N SER A 493 21.69 6.82 27.57
CA SER A 493 21.17 8.15 27.88
C SER A 493 22.28 9.20 27.99
N PHE A 494 23.45 8.84 28.52
CA PHE A 494 24.58 9.76 28.61
C PHE A 494 25.17 10.05 27.23
N VAL A 495 25.41 9.02 26.41
CA VAL A 495 25.91 9.14 25.03
C VAL A 495 24.95 9.98 24.19
N ALA A 496 23.65 9.68 24.24
CA ALA A 496 22.64 10.43 23.50
C ALA A 496 22.63 11.91 23.86
N LYS A 497 22.81 12.27 25.15
CA LYS A 497 22.80 13.67 25.63
C LYS A 497 24.10 14.42 25.32
N HIS A 498 25.25 13.79 25.52
CA HIS A 498 26.53 14.48 25.59
C HIS A 498 27.43 14.27 24.36
N LEU A 499 27.20 13.23 23.56
CA LEU A 499 28.00 13.01 22.36
C LEU A 499 27.50 13.91 21.21
N PRO A 500 28.36 14.76 20.62
CA PRO A 500 28.00 15.54 19.46
C PRO A 500 27.66 14.61 18.29
N PHE A 501 26.70 15.01 17.44
CA PHE A 501 26.23 14.27 16.27
C PHE A 501 25.51 12.93 16.55
N CYS A 502 25.28 12.55 17.82
CA CYS A 502 24.43 11.41 18.12
C CYS A 502 22.97 11.73 17.74
N PRO A 503 22.29 10.89 16.92
CA PRO A 503 20.94 11.18 16.47
C PRO A 503 19.97 11.18 17.66
N ASN A 504 18.99 12.08 17.64
CA ASN A 504 18.00 12.17 18.71
C ASN A 504 16.93 11.07 18.60
N LEU A 505 16.69 10.56 17.38
CA LEU A 505 15.71 9.52 17.08
C LEU A 505 16.37 8.31 16.40
N THR A 506 15.85 7.11 16.66
CA THR A 506 16.20 5.88 15.92
C THR A 506 15.86 6.02 14.43
N PRO A 507 16.38 5.16 13.55
CA PRO A 507 15.86 5.06 12.18
C PRO A 507 14.33 4.84 12.16
N PRO A 508 13.64 5.27 11.10
CA PRO A 508 12.19 5.08 10.96
C PRO A 508 11.82 3.60 10.90
N LEU A 509 10.70 3.28 11.53
CA LEU A 509 10.07 1.97 11.49
C LEU A 509 8.68 2.13 10.86
N PHE A 510 8.47 1.42 9.75
CA PHE A 510 7.20 1.40 9.05
C PHE A 510 6.31 0.29 9.62
N VAL A 511 5.10 0.68 10.00
CA VAL A 511 4.15 -0.15 10.74
C VAL A 511 2.94 -0.42 9.86
N PRO A 512 2.61 -1.70 9.56
CA PRO A 512 1.51 -2.08 8.66
C PRO A 512 0.13 -1.93 9.34
N THR A 513 -0.25 -0.69 9.68
CA THR A 513 -1.50 -0.40 10.41
C THR A 513 -2.74 -0.70 9.57
N ASN A 514 -2.72 -0.44 8.26
CA ASN A 514 -3.84 -0.82 7.39
C ASN A 514 -3.98 -2.35 7.21
N ALA A 515 -2.88 -3.11 7.25
CA ALA A 515 -2.96 -4.57 7.31
C ALA A 515 -3.64 -5.04 8.61
N LEU A 516 -3.32 -4.42 9.75
CA LEU A 516 -4.01 -4.69 11.02
C LEU A 516 -5.50 -4.36 10.92
N ARG A 517 -5.87 -3.21 10.33
CA ARG A 517 -7.28 -2.85 10.08
C ARG A 517 -7.98 -3.88 9.20
N LEU A 518 -7.33 -4.34 8.13
CA LEU A 518 -7.88 -5.38 7.26
C LEU A 518 -8.14 -6.67 8.05
N MET A 519 -7.20 -7.13 8.88
CA MET A 519 -7.42 -8.32 9.74
C MET A 519 -8.60 -8.15 10.69
N GLN A 520 -8.78 -6.96 11.27
CA GLN A 520 -9.93 -6.65 12.12
C GLN A 520 -11.25 -6.68 11.33
N LYS A 521 -11.23 -6.20 10.08
CA LYS A 521 -12.37 -6.29 9.16
C LYS A 521 -12.68 -7.73 8.78
N LEU A 522 -11.67 -8.54 8.47
CA LEU A 522 -11.84 -9.96 8.19
C LEU A 522 -12.41 -10.72 9.39
N LYS A 523 -11.96 -10.41 10.62
CA LYS A 523 -12.53 -10.99 11.85
C LYS A 523 -14.00 -10.67 12.03
N SER A 524 -14.37 -9.40 11.85
CA SER A 524 -15.72 -8.89 12.15
C SER A 524 -16.74 -9.26 11.08
N HIS A 525 -16.34 -9.18 9.81
CA HIS A 525 -17.25 -9.37 8.68
C HIS A 525 -17.13 -10.74 8.01
N PHE A 526 -16.01 -11.44 8.16
CA PHE A 526 -15.79 -12.76 7.56
C PHE A 526 -15.28 -13.75 8.61
N PRO A 527 -16.01 -14.02 9.70
CA PRO A 527 -15.51 -14.81 10.83
C PRO A 527 -15.02 -16.21 10.44
N GLN A 528 -15.53 -16.82 9.37
CA GLN A 528 -15.11 -18.14 8.88
C GLN A 528 -14.18 -18.10 7.66
N HIS A 529 -13.53 -16.95 7.39
CA HIS A 529 -12.65 -16.83 6.23
C HIS A 529 -11.40 -17.71 6.31
N ARG A 530 -10.92 -18.12 5.13
CA ARG A 530 -9.58 -18.65 4.90
C ARG A 530 -8.82 -17.71 3.98
N LEU A 531 -7.75 -17.09 4.48
CA LEU A 531 -6.91 -16.17 3.74
C LEU A 531 -5.92 -16.95 2.88
N VAL A 532 -5.87 -16.60 1.60
CA VAL A 532 -4.93 -17.07 0.57
C VAL A 532 -4.24 -15.83 0.02
N MET A 533 -3.04 -15.59 0.48
CA MET A 533 -2.32 -14.35 0.18
C MET A 533 -0.92 -14.65 -0.35
N SER A 534 -0.44 -13.83 -1.29
CA SER A 534 0.95 -13.85 -1.75
C SER A 534 1.47 -12.43 -1.87
N ASP A 535 2.69 -12.20 -1.40
CA ASP A 535 3.29 -10.87 -1.39
C ASP A 535 4.83 -10.93 -1.32
N PHE A 536 5.51 -9.82 -1.60
CA PHE A 536 6.96 -9.72 -1.52
C PHE A 536 7.45 -9.73 -0.07
N ASP A 537 8.37 -10.61 0.28
CA ASP A 537 8.98 -10.67 1.62
C ASP A 537 10.14 -9.67 1.78
N SER A 538 10.73 -9.26 0.66
CA SER A 538 11.92 -8.42 0.61
C SER A 538 11.94 -7.61 -0.68
N LEU A 539 12.30 -6.34 -0.55
CA LEU A 539 12.40 -5.39 -1.65
C LEU A 539 13.80 -4.76 -1.70
N PRO A 540 14.48 -4.79 -2.86
CA PRO A 540 15.73 -4.06 -3.03
C PRO A 540 15.46 -2.55 -3.09
N GLN A 541 16.43 -1.73 -2.66
CA GLN A 541 16.38 -0.27 -2.81
C GLN A 541 15.21 0.42 -2.09
N ALA A 542 14.76 -0.14 -0.97
CA ALA A 542 13.77 0.49 -0.10
C ALA A 542 14.28 1.80 0.51
N VAL A 543 13.34 2.70 0.83
CA VAL A 543 13.56 3.89 1.64
C VAL A 543 14.20 3.49 2.98
N GLU A 544 15.09 4.33 3.51
CA GLU A 544 15.76 4.09 4.79
C GLU A 544 14.74 3.79 5.88
N GLY A 545 14.91 2.67 6.58
CA GLY A 545 14.06 2.26 7.70
C GLY A 545 13.82 0.76 7.78
N VAL A 546 13.19 0.33 8.88
CA VAL A 546 12.75 -1.05 9.05
C VAL A 546 11.38 -1.21 8.39
N ASN A 547 11.25 -2.22 7.52
CA ASN A 547 10.07 -2.44 6.65
C ASN A 547 9.77 -1.24 5.72
N GLY A 548 10.81 -0.49 5.32
CA GLY A 548 10.63 0.67 4.44
C GLY A 548 10.03 0.31 3.08
N PRO A 549 9.25 1.23 2.47
CA PRO A 549 8.68 1.02 1.15
C PRO A 549 9.74 1.16 0.07
N VAL A 550 9.50 0.54 -1.08
CA VAL A 550 10.04 1.03 -2.34
C VAL A 550 9.09 2.09 -2.87
N VAL A 551 9.65 3.25 -3.22
CA VAL A 551 8.91 4.34 -3.83
C VAL A 551 9.53 4.57 -5.19
N GLN A 552 8.74 4.41 -6.25
CA GLN A 552 9.28 4.45 -7.61
C GLN A 552 8.29 5.05 -8.61
N THR A 553 8.85 5.61 -9.68
CA THR A 553 8.07 6.05 -10.83
C THR A 553 8.75 5.59 -12.11
N ARG A 554 7.99 5.32 -13.16
CA ARG A 554 8.55 4.96 -14.46
C ARG A 554 8.75 6.21 -15.30
N TYR A 555 9.97 6.42 -15.77
CA TYR A 555 10.32 7.52 -16.66
C TYR A 555 11.10 6.99 -17.86
N ARG A 556 10.56 7.21 -19.07
CA ARG A 556 11.14 6.75 -20.35
C ARG A 556 11.50 5.25 -20.36
N GLY A 557 10.57 4.41 -19.88
CA GLY A 557 10.74 2.96 -19.84
C GLY A 557 11.62 2.43 -18.69
N ALA A 558 12.25 3.31 -17.91
CA ALA A 558 13.07 2.92 -16.76
C ALA A 558 12.34 3.18 -15.44
N MET A 559 12.42 2.23 -14.51
CA MET A 559 11.96 2.41 -13.14
C MET A 559 13.00 3.25 -12.37
N ILE A 560 12.55 4.38 -11.83
CA ILE A 560 13.39 5.29 -11.04
C ILE A 560 12.91 5.24 -9.59
N PRO A 561 13.68 4.61 -8.69
CA PRO A 561 13.41 4.67 -7.26
C PRO A 561 13.73 6.05 -6.71
N VAL A 562 13.02 6.45 -5.65
CA VAL A 562 13.31 7.67 -4.90
C VAL A 562 13.53 7.35 -3.42
N SER A 563 14.26 8.23 -2.74
CA SER A 563 14.70 8.02 -1.36
C SER A 563 13.68 8.43 -0.29
N THR A 564 12.49 8.89 -0.67
CA THR A 564 11.47 9.36 0.27
C THR A 564 10.07 8.98 -0.21
N TYR A 565 9.17 8.73 0.74
CA TYR A 565 7.74 8.54 0.47
C TYR A 565 6.97 9.86 0.39
N MET A 566 7.58 10.99 0.79
CA MET A 566 6.99 12.32 0.67
C MET A 566 7.07 12.82 -0.78
N VAL A 567 6.26 12.22 -1.64
CA VAL A 567 6.26 12.42 -3.08
C VAL A 567 4.97 13.08 -3.54
N LEU A 568 5.00 13.69 -4.74
CA LEU A 568 3.79 14.28 -5.30
C LEU A 568 2.72 13.21 -5.51
N GLN A 569 1.56 13.41 -4.89
CA GLN A 569 0.47 12.43 -4.85
C GLN A 569 0.03 12.06 -6.27
N GLY A 570 -0.06 10.75 -6.53
CA GLY A 570 -0.52 10.20 -7.81
C GLY A 570 0.53 9.82 -8.83
N TYR A 571 1.81 10.11 -8.59
CA TYR A 571 2.87 9.92 -9.59
C TYR A 571 3.80 8.75 -9.31
N PHE A 572 3.82 8.27 -8.08
CA PHE A 572 4.74 7.27 -7.60
C PHE A 572 3.94 6.10 -7.07
N ASP A 573 4.40 4.92 -7.42
CA ASP A 573 3.99 3.72 -6.73
C ASP A 573 4.74 3.62 -5.40
N ILE A 574 4.03 3.15 -4.38
CA ILE A 574 4.54 2.98 -3.01
C ILE A 574 4.06 1.61 -2.55
N PHE A 575 5.01 0.73 -2.29
CA PHE A 575 4.73 -0.64 -1.86
C PHE A 575 5.77 -1.12 -0.87
N PHE A 576 5.36 -1.99 0.05
CA PHE A 576 6.09 -2.37 1.24
C PHE A 576 6.47 -3.85 1.22
N PRO A 577 7.64 -4.24 1.76
CA PRO A 577 7.92 -5.66 1.99
C PRO A 577 7.02 -6.17 3.11
N THR A 578 6.37 -7.31 2.87
CA THR A 578 5.53 -7.98 3.87
C THR A 578 6.39 -8.81 4.83
N ASN A 579 6.38 -8.42 6.11
CA ASN A 579 6.96 -9.25 7.18
C ASN A 579 5.96 -10.35 7.59
N PHE A 580 6.07 -11.53 6.97
CA PHE A 580 5.16 -12.65 7.19
C PHE A 580 5.14 -13.18 8.64
N ASP A 581 6.23 -13.01 9.39
CA ASP A 581 6.28 -13.40 10.81
C ASP A 581 5.45 -12.46 11.70
N HIS A 582 5.58 -11.16 11.47
CA HIS A 582 4.74 -10.16 12.13
C HIS A 582 3.28 -10.33 11.70
N LEU A 583 3.04 -10.52 10.41
CA LEU A 583 1.71 -10.75 9.86
C LEU A 583 1.02 -11.96 10.53
N ARG A 584 1.73 -13.09 10.63
CA ARG A 584 1.24 -14.30 11.32
C ARG A 584 0.92 -14.05 12.79
N THR A 585 1.79 -13.33 13.49
CA THR A 585 1.60 -12.99 14.91
C THR A 585 0.36 -12.12 15.09
N CYS A 586 0.24 -11.06 14.28
CA CYS A 586 -0.92 -10.17 14.26
C CYS A 586 -2.21 -10.92 13.92
N TYR A 587 -2.20 -11.72 12.87
CA TYR A 587 -3.36 -12.48 12.41
C TYR A 587 -3.88 -13.42 13.49
N LYS A 588 -2.99 -14.20 14.12
CA LYS A 588 -3.35 -15.08 15.25
C LYS A 588 -3.89 -14.29 16.44
N ALA A 589 -3.24 -13.19 16.83
CA ALA A 589 -3.65 -12.39 17.98
C ALA A 589 -5.03 -11.72 17.76
N VAL A 590 -5.25 -11.14 16.59
CA VAL A 590 -6.53 -10.49 16.24
C VAL A 590 -7.65 -11.52 16.25
N LEU A 591 -7.47 -12.68 15.61
CA LEU A 591 -8.53 -13.70 15.54
C LEU A 591 -8.78 -14.44 16.85
N SER A 592 -7.76 -14.58 17.70
CA SER A 592 -7.90 -15.25 19.00
C SER A 592 -8.48 -14.34 20.09
N SER A 593 -8.41 -13.02 19.93
CA SER A 593 -9.00 -12.10 20.91
C SER A 593 -10.53 -12.27 20.95
N SER A 594 -11.11 -12.37 22.14
CA SER A 594 -12.56 -12.33 22.32
C SER A 594 -13.12 -10.96 21.89
N PRO A 595 -14.35 -10.88 21.35
CA PRO A 595 -14.97 -9.58 21.10
C PRO A 595 -15.04 -8.77 22.40
N PRO A 596 -14.83 -7.44 22.37
CA PRO A 596 -15.05 -6.61 23.54
C PRO A 596 -16.51 -6.77 24.02
N PRO A 597 -16.77 -6.78 25.34
CA PRO A 597 -18.13 -6.84 25.85
C PRO A 597 -18.95 -5.64 25.33
N PRO A 598 -20.25 -5.82 25.05
CA PRO A 598 -21.11 -4.72 24.65
C PRO A 598 -21.10 -3.63 25.75
N PRO A 599 -21.23 -2.34 25.37
CA PRO A 599 -21.30 -1.27 26.36
C PRO A 599 -22.45 -1.53 27.34
N PRO A 600 -22.27 -1.22 28.65
CA PRO A 600 -23.33 -1.41 29.63
C PRO A 600 -24.57 -0.60 29.20
N PRO A 601 -25.78 -1.13 29.38
CA PRO A 601 -27.00 -0.38 29.09
C PRO A 601 -27.01 0.92 29.91
N PRO A 602 -27.55 2.01 29.36
CA PRO A 602 -27.64 3.27 30.07
C PRO A 602 -28.36 3.06 31.40
N PRO A 603 -27.96 3.75 32.48
CA PRO A 603 -28.60 3.60 33.78
C PRO A 603 -30.07 3.98 33.63
N VAL A 604 -30.94 2.99 33.79
CA VAL A 604 -32.39 3.21 33.87
C VAL A 604 -32.62 4.08 35.10
N GLY A 605 -33.08 5.31 34.86
CA GLY A 605 -33.38 6.28 35.89
C GLY A 605 -34.33 5.67 36.91
N GLY A 606 -33.94 5.71 38.18
CA GLY A 606 -34.74 5.25 39.30
C GLY A 606 -36.04 6.04 39.40
N GLY A 607 -37.14 5.40 39.02
CA GLY A 607 -38.48 5.79 39.41
C GLY A 607 -38.97 4.84 40.51
N GLY A 608 -39.05 5.34 41.73
CA GLY A 608 -39.60 4.60 42.86
C GLY A 608 -41.10 4.32 42.69
N GLY A 609 -41.52 3.14 43.11
CA GLY A 609 -42.92 2.73 43.22
C GLY A 609 -43.00 1.31 43.77
N GLY A 610 -43.38 1.18 45.04
CA GLY A 610 -43.40 -0.11 45.75
C GLY A 610 -44.67 -0.93 45.56
N GLY A 611 -44.56 -2.21 45.92
CA GLY A 611 -45.65 -3.01 46.50
C GLY A 611 -46.31 -4.05 45.59
N GLY A 612 -46.36 -5.30 46.08
CA GLY A 612 -47.39 -6.28 45.72
C GLY A 612 -46.87 -7.57 45.09
N GLY A 613 -46.89 -8.67 45.84
CA GLY A 613 -46.47 -10.00 45.38
C GLY A 613 -47.51 -10.75 44.55
N GLY A 614 -47.13 -11.94 44.09
CA GLY A 614 -48.02 -12.93 43.48
C GLY A 614 -47.24 -13.90 42.59
N GLY A 615 -47.21 -15.17 42.99
CA GLY A 615 -46.66 -16.28 42.21
C GLY A 615 -47.61 -16.82 41.13
N GLY A 616 -47.07 -17.73 40.32
CA GLY A 616 -47.73 -18.37 39.17
C GLY A 616 -47.38 -17.62 37.88
N GLY A 617 -46.61 -18.15 36.95
CA GLY A 617 -46.65 -19.49 36.37
C GLY A 617 -47.03 -19.29 34.90
N ASP A 618 -46.11 -19.56 33.98
CA ASP A 618 -46.39 -20.10 32.64
C ASP A 618 -45.04 -20.26 31.90
N PHE A 619 -44.48 -21.48 31.79
CA PHE A 619 -44.99 -22.60 30.97
C PHE A 619 -44.82 -22.29 29.48
N PHE A 620 -43.59 -22.07 29.02
CA PHE A 620 -43.03 -22.46 27.69
C PHE A 620 -41.61 -21.90 27.59
N SER A 621 -40.64 -22.54 28.24
CA SER A 621 -39.23 -22.43 27.84
C SER A 621 -38.73 -23.84 27.60
N SER A 622 -38.78 -24.25 26.33
CA SER A 622 -38.09 -25.44 25.87
C SER A 622 -36.60 -25.21 26.07
N THR A 623 -36.08 -25.72 27.17
CA THR A 623 -34.66 -25.99 27.36
C THR A 623 -34.25 -27.01 26.31
N PHE A 624 -33.98 -26.55 25.09
CA PHE A 624 -33.03 -27.23 24.24
C PHE A 624 -31.72 -27.24 25.04
N PRO A 625 -31.08 -28.40 25.29
CA PRO A 625 -29.74 -28.40 25.81
C PRO A 625 -28.92 -27.59 24.82
N GLN A 626 -28.49 -26.41 25.26
CA GLN A 626 -27.54 -25.59 24.55
C GLN A 626 -26.33 -26.49 24.37
N ALA A 627 -26.22 -27.08 23.18
CA ALA A 627 -25.09 -27.90 22.80
C ALA A 627 -23.88 -27.08 23.20
N ALA A 628 -23.04 -27.68 24.06
CA ALA A 628 -21.83 -27.08 24.53
C ALA A 628 -20.99 -26.66 23.33
N THR A 629 -21.16 -25.43 22.88
CA THR A 629 -20.20 -24.72 22.04
C THR A 629 -19.09 -24.26 22.99
N GLY A 630 -18.44 -25.26 23.61
CA GLY A 630 -17.07 -25.16 24.01
C GLY A 630 -16.28 -24.93 22.74
N GLY A 631 -16.16 -23.67 22.35
CA GLY A 631 -15.20 -23.19 21.38
C GLY A 631 -13.81 -23.41 21.95
N VAL A 632 -13.36 -24.66 21.96
CA VAL A 632 -11.95 -24.99 21.90
C VAL A 632 -11.50 -24.34 20.59
N GLY A 633 -10.88 -23.16 20.70
CA GLY A 633 -10.39 -22.44 19.54
C GLY A 633 -9.52 -23.38 18.73
N ARG A 634 -10.03 -23.83 17.59
CA ARG A 634 -9.22 -24.53 16.59
C ARG A 634 -8.14 -23.53 16.23
N GLU A 635 -6.92 -23.75 16.73
CA GLU A 635 -5.78 -22.91 16.38
C GLU A 635 -5.68 -22.96 14.86
N ARG A 636 -5.99 -21.84 14.18
CA ARG A 636 -5.90 -21.78 12.72
C ARG A 636 -4.45 -22.05 12.35
N ASN A 637 -4.24 -23.12 11.61
CA ASN A 637 -2.92 -23.56 11.23
C ASN A 637 -2.43 -22.68 10.07
N VAL A 638 -1.90 -21.52 10.44
CA VAL A 638 -1.30 -20.57 9.49
C VAL A 638 0.01 -21.15 8.97
N LYS A 639 0.07 -21.35 7.65
CA LYS A 639 1.23 -21.85 6.92
C LYS A 639 1.81 -20.74 6.08
N VAL A 640 3.13 -20.58 6.16
CA VAL A 640 3.89 -19.70 5.26
C VAL A 640 4.75 -20.59 4.37
N TYR A 641 4.65 -20.41 3.06
CA TYR A 641 5.43 -21.13 2.06
C TYR A 641 6.23 -20.14 1.22
N SER A 642 7.43 -20.52 0.79
CA SER A 642 8.08 -19.77 -0.27
C SER A 642 7.28 -19.86 -1.56
N HIS A 643 7.44 -18.89 -2.47
CA HIS A 643 6.76 -18.88 -3.77
C HIS A 643 6.92 -20.20 -4.53
N ALA A 644 8.16 -20.69 -4.64
CA ALA A 644 8.46 -21.92 -5.35
C ALA A 644 7.87 -23.16 -4.68
N GLU A 645 7.82 -23.24 -3.34
CA GLU A 645 7.24 -24.38 -2.64
C GLU A 645 5.74 -24.51 -2.87
N PHE A 646 5.01 -23.39 -2.87
CA PHE A 646 3.58 -23.39 -3.17
C PHE A 646 3.34 -23.87 -4.61
N LEU A 647 4.04 -23.27 -5.58
CA LEU A 647 3.85 -23.60 -6.98
C LEU A 647 4.28 -25.03 -7.33
N LYS A 648 5.35 -25.57 -6.75
CA LYS A 648 5.73 -26.98 -6.95
C LYS A 648 4.67 -27.96 -6.48
N ARG A 649 3.80 -27.57 -5.53
CA ARG A 649 2.73 -28.44 -5.02
C ARG A 649 1.48 -28.39 -5.88
N TYR A 650 1.12 -27.21 -6.39
CA TYR A 650 -0.19 -26.99 -7.01
C TYR A 650 -0.13 -26.62 -8.49
N ALA A 651 0.96 -26.06 -8.97
CA ALA A 651 1.11 -25.65 -10.37
C ALA A 651 1.56 -26.81 -11.26
N GLN A 652 1.23 -26.72 -12.55
CA GLN A 652 1.72 -27.63 -13.59
C GLN A 652 3.09 -27.15 -14.08
N THR A 653 4.12 -27.32 -13.24
CA THR A 653 5.46 -26.75 -13.50
C THR A 653 6.10 -27.24 -14.80
N GLU A 654 5.70 -28.41 -15.29
CA GLU A 654 6.21 -28.99 -16.54
C GLU A 654 5.80 -28.17 -17.77
N LYS A 655 4.67 -27.47 -17.70
CA LYS A 655 4.13 -26.67 -18.82
C LYS A 655 4.86 -25.35 -19.03
N LEU A 656 5.61 -24.89 -18.03
CA LEU A 656 6.35 -23.62 -18.04
C LEU A 656 7.86 -23.84 -17.95
N GLN A 657 8.32 -25.06 -18.18
CA GLN A 657 9.74 -25.36 -18.23
C GLN A 657 10.33 -24.89 -19.56
N LEU A 658 11.49 -24.22 -19.49
CA LEU A 658 12.23 -23.77 -20.66
C LEU A 658 13.10 -24.91 -21.21
N LYS A 659 13.70 -24.73 -22.40
CA LYS A 659 14.55 -25.78 -23.03
C LYS A 659 15.78 -26.15 -22.21
N ASP A 660 16.34 -25.22 -21.46
CA ASP A 660 17.47 -25.47 -20.56
C ASP A 660 17.05 -26.12 -19.22
N GLY A 661 15.75 -26.40 -19.04
CA GLY A 661 15.18 -27.01 -17.85
C GLY A 661 14.84 -26.03 -16.74
N THR A 662 15.14 -24.74 -16.89
CA THR A 662 14.75 -23.70 -15.92
C THR A 662 13.25 -23.42 -15.97
N ASN A 663 12.71 -22.76 -14.94
CA ASN A 663 11.29 -22.42 -14.87
C ASN A 663 11.11 -21.01 -14.28
N PRO A 664 10.81 -20.00 -15.12
CA PRO A 664 10.70 -18.62 -14.68
C PRO A 664 9.57 -18.39 -13.68
N MET A 665 8.52 -19.21 -13.69
CA MET A 665 7.43 -19.14 -12.72
C MET A 665 7.91 -19.46 -11.29
N LEU A 666 8.97 -20.25 -11.14
CA LEU A 666 9.53 -20.59 -9.84
C LEU A 666 10.64 -19.63 -9.39
N SER A 667 11.39 -19.05 -10.33
CA SER A 667 12.61 -18.28 -10.04
C SER A 667 12.39 -16.77 -9.99
N TRP A 668 11.50 -16.19 -10.80
CA TRP A 668 11.37 -14.73 -10.93
C TRP A 668 10.81 -14.05 -9.67
N PHE A 669 9.85 -14.68 -9.01
CA PHE A 669 9.20 -14.17 -7.80
C PHE A 669 9.74 -14.90 -6.56
N ALA A 670 11.05 -15.19 -6.54
CA ALA A 670 11.70 -15.91 -5.43
C ALA A 670 11.68 -15.11 -4.11
N ASN A 671 11.55 -13.79 -4.18
CA ASN A 671 11.35 -12.89 -3.05
C ASN A 671 9.86 -12.71 -2.68
N ALA A 672 8.98 -13.59 -3.15
CA ALA A 672 7.59 -13.63 -2.71
C ALA A 672 7.35 -14.84 -1.82
N SER A 673 6.38 -14.72 -0.93
CA SER A 673 5.93 -15.79 -0.04
C SER A 673 4.41 -15.86 0.01
N TRP A 674 3.91 -17.05 0.30
CA TRP A 674 2.48 -17.35 0.43
C TRP A 674 2.09 -17.45 1.89
N PHE A 675 0.96 -16.86 2.25
CA PHE A 675 0.31 -16.96 3.55
C PHE A 675 -1.04 -17.65 3.40
N LEU A 676 -1.19 -18.82 4.01
CA LEU A 676 -2.39 -19.65 3.94
C LEU A 676 -2.92 -19.91 5.36
N SER A 677 -4.19 -19.60 5.64
CA SER A 677 -4.78 -19.72 6.99
C SER A 677 -5.73 -20.90 7.21
#